data_AF-A0A8H6RPY1-F1
#
_entry.id   AF-A0A8H6RPY1-F1
#
_cell.length_a   1.000
_cell.length_b   1.000
_cell.length_c   1.000
_cell.angle_alpha   90.00
_cell.angle_beta   90.00
_cell.angle_gamma   90.00
#
_symmetry.space_group_name_H-M   'P 1'
#
loop_
_entity.id
_entity.type
_entity.pdbx_description
1 polymer ?
#
loop_
_entity_poly.entity_id
_entity_poly.type
_entity_poly.pdbx_seq_one_letter_code
_entity_poly.pdbx_strand_id
1 'polypeptide(L)'
;MASTFNHEAYNDYIEHMRISEYPMLKDSLYLDHAGSTLYSKKLMDRFHAEMMSSLYGNPHSASPSSQRSTQDIESIRLQALTFVSADPNDFDLVFTANTTAAIKLVLEAFREQENGFWYGYHADSHTSLVGVREAAKDHQCFESDEVVEAWLKRPSEVGSSPSLFAYPAQSNMNGRRLPMSWAARASSKNCLTLCDAAAYAATAPLRLDDVHSAPDFTVLSLAKIFGFPDLGALVVKKKCANLFERRQYFGGGTVDLVVCVKEQWHALRSGSIHEQLEDGTLPIHSIVALGTAMDTHTDLFSSMEHIACHTTQLARRLYEGLSSLKHMNGRRVCKIYTDDRHPHNDASTQGPTVAFNLMDIQGRWVSNAEVEKLTSIKNIHLRTGGLCNPGGVANALDLSPWEMRENFSAGFRCGGENDIMNGKPTGVIRVSLGAMSTMSDVERFLDFVTQFFVENVEPSTTSVLSTPMLSDGSLYPRFYVESLTVYPIKSCAGWQVPYGEPWDVRKEGLAWDREWCIVKQGTGAALSQKAYPRMALLRPHLDFKSGVMRVRLIGSTEHVTIPLSKDPRQFTTPDLSERLCDASVCGDKIKARMYTSSAIAYFFTSALGVPCTLARFPAATQSSPSVRHSKAHLPKDRGSSPRPILLSNESPILTISRSSLNRLNETIKAKGGKAAHHAVFRANIIIAEDPLSPPGQERPWAEDDWDGMTIGDDTGETQFDLLGGCRRCQMVCVDQKSGEKNQEPFVTLAKTRRFGGKVMFGVHTALKSGDDLQGRAWRISSGSPVTTWNRVAEAD
;
A
#
# COMPACT_ATOMS: atom_id res chain seq x y z
N MET A 1 8.54 41.37 22.75
CA MET A 1 9.81 40.62 22.69
C MET A 1 9.47 39.19 22.36
N ALA A 2 9.75 38.72 21.14
CA ALA A 2 9.49 37.34 20.75
C ALA A 2 10.48 36.45 21.50
N SER A 3 10.00 35.53 22.34
CA SER A 3 10.85 34.46 22.85
C SER A 3 11.38 33.68 21.64
N THR A 4 12.69 33.59 21.48
CA THR A 4 13.31 32.72 20.48
C THR A 4 12.77 31.30 20.66
N PHE A 5 12.08 30.79 19.63
CA PHE A 5 11.57 29.42 19.62
C PHE A 5 12.75 28.45 19.79
N ASN A 6 12.81 27.77 20.93
CA ASN A 6 13.85 26.78 21.20
C ASN A 6 13.39 25.42 20.68
N HIS A 7 13.90 25.05 19.50
CA HIS A 7 13.51 23.81 18.83
C HIS A 7 13.89 22.56 19.60
N GLU A 8 15.07 22.52 20.24
CA GLU A 8 15.52 21.35 20.99
C GLU A 8 14.57 21.10 22.17
N ALA A 9 14.27 22.15 22.94
CA ALA A 9 13.32 22.05 24.06
C ALA A 9 11.91 21.66 23.59
N TYR A 10 11.46 22.17 22.44
CA TYR A 10 10.16 21.81 21.87
C TYR A 10 10.15 20.35 21.39
N ASN A 11 11.19 19.90 20.68
CA ASN A 11 11.31 18.50 20.24
C ASN A 11 11.32 17.54 21.44
N ASP A 12 12.06 17.88 22.49
CA ASP A 12 12.10 17.06 23.72
C ASP A 12 10.72 17.00 24.37
N TYR A 13 10.00 18.12 24.43
CA TYR A 13 8.61 18.14 24.90
C TYR A 13 7.72 17.22 24.06
N ILE A 14 7.78 17.29 22.72
CA ILE A 14 7.00 16.41 21.84
C ILE A 14 7.35 14.93 22.07
N GLU A 15 8.63 14.61 22.23
CA GLU A 15 9.08 13.25 22.47
C GLU A 15 8.53 12.66 23.77
N HIS A 16 8.51 13.44 24.86
CA HIS A 16 7.91 13.04 26.14
C HIS A 16 6.37 12.97 26.05
N MET A 17 5.72 13.99 25.48
CA MET A 17 4.27 14.05 25.30
C MET A 17 3.75 12.86 24.49
N ARG A 18 4.50 12.46 23.46
CA ARG A 18 4.13 11.36 22.56
C ARG A 18 3.97 10.01 23.28
N ILE A 19 4.73 9.78 24.35
CA ILE A 19 4.68 8.53 25.12
C ILE A 19 3.28 8.32 25.73
N SER A 20 2.65 9.37 26.25
CA SER A 20 1.32 9.29 26.85
C SER A 20 0.18 9.51 25.86
N GLU A 21 0.38 10.42 24.90
CA GLU A 21 -0.70 10.87 24.00
C GLU A 21 -0.83 10.04 22.73
N TYR A 22 0.24 9.37 22.29
CA TYR A 22 0.23 8.55 21.06
C TYR A 22 0.81 7.14 21.33
N PRO A 23 0.20 6.35 22.24
CA PRO A 23 0.73 5.04 22.64
C PRO A 23 0.82 4.02 21.48
N MET A 24 0.02 4.20 20.42
CA MET A 24 0.08 3.38 19.20
C MET A 24 1.38 3.55 18.40
N LEU A 25 2.18 4.58 18.67
CA LEU A 25 3.48 4.82 18.03
C LEU A 25 4.66 4.12 18.72
N LYS A 26 4.46 3.45 19.86
CA LYS A 26 5.55 2.89 20.69
C LYS A 26 6.58 2.08 19.89
N ASP A 27 6.12 1.20 19.01
CA ASP A 27 6.97 0.31 18.20
C ASP A 27 6.90 0.62 16.69
N SER A 28 6.31 1.76 16.31
CA SER A 28 5.99 2.12 14.93
C SER A 28 6.60 3.45 14.54
N LEU A 29 7.18 3.54 13.34
CA LEU A 29 7.65 4.80 12.76
C LEU A 29 6.63 5.29 11.73
N TYR A 30 5.86 6.33 12.07
CA TYR A 30 4.80 6.83 11.21
C TYR A 30 5.25 8.08 10.44
N LEU A 31 5.20 8.01 9.11
CA LEU A 31 5.73 9.01 8.17
C LEU A 31 4.72 9.31 7.04
N ASP A 32 3.43 9.03 7.24
CA ASP A 32 2.35 9.28 6.26
C ASP A 32 1.34 10.37 6.72
N HIS A 33 1.81 11.37 7.49
CA HIS A 33 0.97 12.45 8.02
C HIS A 33 0.23 13.28 6.95
N ALA A 34 0.76 13.42 5.74
CA ALA A 34 0.07 14.11 4.65
C ALA A 34 -1.07 13.27 4.03
N GLY A 35 -1.05 11.95 4.26
CA GLY A 35 -2.09 11.02 3.86
C GLY A 35 -3.19 10.93 4.91
N SER A 36 -2.80 10.63 6.15
CA SER A 36 -3.66 10.62 7.33
C SER A 36 -2.83 11.05 8.53
N THR A 37 -3.31 12.02 9.32
CA THR A 37 -2.65 12.28 10.61
C THR A 37 -3.28 11.41 11.70
N LEU A 38 -2.68 11.41 12.88
CA LEU A 38 -3.11 10.60 14.03
C LEU A 38 -3.81 11.48 15.06
N TYR A 39 -4.85 10.96 15.71
CA TYR A 39 -5.53 11.60 16.83
C TYR A 39 -4.82 11.28 18.15
N SER A 40 -4.88 12.18 19.13
CA SER A 40 -4.32 11.94 20.47
C SER A 40 -5.27 11.16 21.38
N LYS A 41 -4.71 10.50 22.39
CA LYS A 41 -5.46 9.88 23.48
C LYS A 41 -6.34 10.90 24.20
N LYS A 42 -5.79 12.07 24.56
CA LYS A 42 -6.55 13.14 25.23
C LYS A 42 -7.76 13.61 24.43
N LEU A 43 -7.68 13.67 23.10
CA LEU A 43 -8.83 13.99 22.25
C LEU A 43 -9.93 12.93 22.40
N MET A 44 -9.59 11.65 22.29
CA MET A 44 -10.56 10.56 22.45
C MET A 44 -11.18 10.54 23.84
N ASP A 45 -10.38 10.74 24.89
CA ASP A 45 -10.87 10.73 26.27
C ASP A 45 -11.86 11.89 26.53
N ARG A 46 -11.54 13.11 26.05
CA ARG A 46 -12.43 14.26 26.16
C ARG A 46 -13.71 14.07 25.36
N PHE A 47 -13.60 13.60 24.12
CA PHE A 47 -14.77 13.35 23.28
C PHE A 47 -15.66 12.25 23.88
N HIS A 48 -15.07 11.18 24.42
CA HIS A 48 -15.80 10.15 25.15
C HIS A 48 -16.56 10.72 26.34
N ALA A 49 -15.89 11.51 27.19
CA ALA A 49 -16.52 12.14 28.35
C ALA A 49 -17.69 13.07 27.95
N GLU A 50 -17.54 13.82 26.87
CA GLU A 50 -18.60 14.67 26.31
C GLU A 50 -19.80 13.82 25.85
N MET A 51 -19.59 12.78 25.06
CA MET A 51 -20.68 11.90 24.59
C MET A 51 -21.41 11.17 25.71
N MET A 52 -20.73 10.87 26.83
CA MET A 52 -21.34 10.18 27.96
C MET A 52 -22.09 11.12 28.93
N SER A 53 -21.76 12.41 28.92
CA SER A 53 -22.36 13.41 29.83
C SER A 53 -23.44 14.27 29.17
N SER A 54 -23.49 14.29 27.84
CA SER A 54 -24.35 15.17 27.06
C SER A 54 -25.34 14.40 26.18
N LEU A 55 -26.60 14.84 26.18
CA LEU A 55 -27.65 14.29 25.31
C LEU A 55 -27.80 15.15 24.04
N TYR A 56 -27.43 14.57 22.89
CA TYR A 56 -27.57 15.19 21.58
C TYR A 56 -28.84 14.70 20.86
N GLY A 57 -29.50 15.59 20.12
CA GLY A 57 -30.75 15.34 19.40
C GLY A 57 -30.68 15.88 17.98
N ASN A 58 -31.60 15.47 17.11
CA ASN A 58 -31.59 15.95 15.73
C ASN A 58 -31.86 17.48 15.68
N PRO A 59 -30.96 18.32 15.12
CA PRO A 59 -31.08 19.78 15.13
C PRO A 59 -32.34 20.33 14.45
N HIS A 60 -33.08 19.52 13.69
CA HIS A 60 -34.36 19.89 13.09
C HIS A 60 -35.57 19.75 14.03
N SER A 61 -35.36 19.35 15.29
CA SER A 61 -36.43 19.23 16.31
C SER A 61 -36.34 20.37 17.34
N ALA A 62 -37.46 20.63 18.03
CA ALA A 62 -37.53 21.67 19.06
C ALA A 62 -37.16 21.18 20.48
N SER A 63 -36.72 19.93 20.65
CA SER A 63 -36.39 19.37 21.97
C SER A 63 -35.13 20.03 22.57
N PRO A 64 -34.95 20.02 23.90
CA PRO A 64 -33.75 20.58 24.54
C PRO A 64 -32.43 20.01 24.00
N SER A 65 -32.38 18.69 23.73
CA SER A 65 -31.21 18.03 23.13
C SER A 65 -30.91 18.50 21.71
N SER A 66 -31.95 18.85 20.96
CA SER A 66 -31.84 19.36 19.58
C SER A 66 -31.36 20.80 19.58
N GLN A 67 -31.90 21.64 20.48
CA GLN A 67 -31.45 23.02 20.66
C GLN A 67 -29.97 23.08 21.07
N ARG A 68 -29.54 22.21 21.99
CA ARG A 68 -28.11 22.05 22.32
C ARG A 68 -27.29 21.72 21.09
N SER A 69 -27.72 20.72 20.32
CA SER A 69 -26.99 20.29 19.11
C SER A 69 -26.82 21.45 18.12
N THR A 70 -27.85 22.26 17.91
CA THR A 70 -27.78 23.47 17.08
C THR A 70 -26.82 24.51 17.65
N GLN A 71 -26.88 24.79 18.96
CA GLN A 71 -25.98 25.75 19.63
C GLN A 71 -24.50 25.33 19.53
N ASP A 72 -24.22 24.05 19.76
CA ASP A 72 -22.86 23.52 19.70
C ASP A 72 -22.31 23.53 18.26
N ILE A 73 -23.14 23.20 17.27
CA ILE A 73 -22.76 23.30 15.85
C ILE A 73 -22.37 24.73 15.50
N GLU A 74 -23.19 25.73 15.86
CA GLU A 74 -22.93 27.14 15.54
C GLU A 74 -21.71 27.68 16.29
N SER A 75 -21.56 27.33 17.57
CA SER A 75 -20.37 27.68 18.36
C SER A 75 -19.09 27.14 17.72
N ILE A 76 -19.10 25.86 17.34
CA ILE A 76 -17.92 25.19 16.76
C ILE A 76 -17.63 25.72 15.35
N ARG A 77 -18.65 26.11 14.59
CA ARG A 77 -18.48 26.80 13.29
C ARG A 77 -17.70 28.10 13.46
N LEU A 78 -18.07 28.92 14.45
CA LEU A 78 -17.35 30.16 14.78
C LEU A 78 -15.93 29.89 15.26
N GLN A 79 -15.72 28.85 16.08
CA GLN A 79 -14.39 28.42 16.48
C GLN A 79 -13.53 28.01 15.28
N ALA A 80 -14.10 27.26 14.32
CA ALA A 80 -13.39 26.84 13.12
C ALA A 80 -13.04 28.01 12.18
N LEU A 81 -13.93 29.00 12.05
CA LEU A 81 -13.62 30.26 11.35
C LEU A 81 -12.48 31.02 12.04
N THR A 82 -12.54 31.13 13.37
CA THR A 82 -11.49 31.76 14.17
C THR A 82 -10.15 31.05 14.03
N PHE A 83 -10.15 29.72 13.98
CA PHE A 83 -8.95 28.90 13.80
C PHE A 83 -8.18 29.23 12.50
N VAL A 84 -8.89 29.64 11.45
CA VAL A 84 -8.30 30.06 10.16
C VAL A 84 -8.25 31.58 9.96
N SER A 85 -8.48 32.34 11.04
CA SER A 85 -8.54 33.81 11.03
C SER A 85 -9.54 34.39 10.02
N ALA A 86 -10.66 33.69 9.76
CA ALA A 86 -11.73 34.18 8.89
C ALA A 86 -12.79 34.91 9.71
N ASP A 87 -13.04 36.18 9.41
CA ASP A 87 -14.09 36.96 10.07
C ASP A 87 -15.49 36.45 9.66
N PRO A 88 -16.37 36.04 10.60
CA PRO A 88 -17.72 35.59 10.29
C PRO A 88 -18.61 36.67 9.66
N ASN A 89 -18.20 37.93 9.61
CA ASN A 89 -18.90 38.98 8.85
C ASN A 89 -18.68 38.82 7.34
N ASP A 90 -17.47 38.45 6.92
CA ASP A 90 -17.06 38.35 5.52
C ASP A 90 -17.10 36.93 4.96
N PHE A 91 -16.97 35.93 5.84
CA PHE A 91 -16.93 34.52 5.49
C PHE A 91 -18.06 33.75 6.16
N ASP A 92 -18.44 32.65 5.51
CA ASP A 92 -19.25 31.58 6.09
C ASP A 92 -18.47 30.26 5.99
N LEU A 93 -18.82 29.29 6.84
CA LEU A 93 -18.19 27.97 6.86
C LEU A 93 -19.25 26.90 6.70
N VAL A 94 -19.06 26.01 5.73
CA VAL A 94 -19.95 24.87 5.44
C VAL A 94 -19.23 23.59 5.83
N PHE A 95 -19.82 22.79 6.72
CA PHE A 95 -19.30 21.47 7.06
C PHE A 95 -19.60 20.48 5.94
N THR A 96 -18.61 19.64 5.62
CA THR A 96 -18.71 18.67 4.53
C THR A 96 -18.12 17.32 4.96
N ALA A 97 -18.47 16.25 4.26
CA ALA A 97 -17.97 14.91 4.60
C ALA A 97 -16.43 14.79 4.48
N ASN A 98 -15.80 15.61 3.62
CA ASN A 98 -14.36 15.69 3.41
C ASN A 98 -14.05 16.82 2.41
N THR A 99 -12.76 17.14 2.19
CA THR A 99 -12.31 18.15 1.22
C THR A 99 -12.85 17.94 -0.20
N THR A 100 -13.01 16.69 -0.64
CA THR A 100 -13.54 16.40 -1.99
C THR A 100 -15.02 16.78 -2.08
N ALA A 101 -15.80 16.58 -1.01
CA ALA A 101 -17.17 17.05 -0.96
C ALA A 101 -17.25 18.59 -1.00
N ALA A 102 -16.38 19.29 -0.28
CA ALA A 102 -16.27 20.75 -0.35
C ALA A 102 -15.95 21.25 -1.77
N ILE A 103 -15.00 20.63 -2.47
CA ILE A 103 -14.68 20.95 -3.87
C ILE A 103 -15.88 20.69 -4.78
N LYS A 104 -16.63 19.62 -4.55
CA LYS A 104 -17.84 19.30 -5.32
C LYS A 104 -18.96 20.32 -5.14
N LEU A 105 -19.14 20.86 -3.92
CA LEU A 105 -20.11 21.94 -3.69
C LEU A 105 -19.76 23.19 -4.51
N VAL A 106 -18.48 23.56 -4.56
CA VAL A 106 -18.02 24.65 -5.43
C VAL A 106 -18.29 24.31 -6.89
N LEU A 107 -17.94 23.10 -7.33
CA LEU A 107 -18.22 22.64 -8.70
C LEU A 107 -19.72 22.71 -9.04
N GLU A 108 -20.62 22.33 -8.14
CA GLU A 108 -22.07 22.42 -8.34
C GLU A 108 -22.48 23.86 -8.68
N ALA A 109 -22.05 24.84 -7.87
CA ALA A 109 -22.32 26.26 -8.11
C ALA A 109 -21.90 26.76 -9.50
N PHE A 110 -20.78 26.26 -10.03
CA PHE A 110 -20.28 26.66 -11.36
C PHE A 110 -20.93 25.87 -12.51
N ARG A 111 -21.24 24.58 -12.30
CA ARG A 111 -21.85 23.72 -13.31
C ARG A 111 -23.25 24.19 -13.69
N GLU A 112 -23.97 24.79 -12.75
CA GLU A 112 -25.37 25.23 -12.92
C GLU A 112 -25.50 26.63 -13.56
N GLN A 113 -24.39 27.23 -13.98
CA GLN A 113 -24.37 28.50 -14.69
C GLN A 113 -24.77 28.31 -16.17
N GLU A 114 -25.67 29.15 -16.69
CA GLU A 114 -26.29 28.98 -18.02
C GLU A 114 -25.29 28.90 -19.18
N ASN A 115 -24.18 29.63 -19.09
CA ASN A 115 -23.17 29.70 -20.15
C ASN A 115 -21.98 28.74 -19.93
N GLY A 116 -22.07 27.88 -18.90
CA GLY A 116 -20.92 27.12 -18.38
C GLY A 116 -19.88 28.04 -17.74
N PHE A 117 -18.69 27.51 -17.48
CA PHE A 117 -17.59 28.24 -16.86
C PHE A 117 -16.23 27.83 -17.45
N TRP A 118 -15.26 28.73 -17.34
CA TRP A 118 -13.85 28.44 -17.62
C TRP A 118 -13.13 27.98 -16.35
N TYR A 119 -12.27 26.97 -16.47
CA TYR A 119 -11.54 26.41 -15.32
C TYR A 119 -10.03 26.34 -15.52
N GLY A 120 -9.29 27.07 -14.69
CA GLY A 120 -7.84 26.98 -14.61
C GLY A 120 -7.42 26.20 -13.37
N TYR A 121 -6.47 25.27 -13.48
CA TYR A 121 -5.92 24.59 -12.31
C TYR A 121 -4.42 24.36 -12.41
N HIS A 122 -3.72 24.40 -11.27
CA HIS A 122 -2.28 24.17 -11.22
C HIS A 122 -1.91 22.67 -11.33
N ALA A 123 -0.78 22.30 -11.95
CA ALA A 123 -0.33 20.91 -12.13
C ALA A 123 -0.13 20.13 -10.83
N ASP A 124 0.28 20.78 -9.74
CA ASP A 124 0.35 20.22 -8.38
C ASP A 124 -1.02 19.91 -7.74
N SER A 125 -2.13 20.14 -8.43
CA SER A 125 -3.47 19.92 -7.89
C SER A 125 -3.71 18.45 -7.54
N HIS A 126 -4.36 18.23 -6.39
CA HIS A 126 -4.89 16.91 -6.04
C HIS A 126 -5.93 16.46 -7.08
N THR A 127 -6.09 15.15 -7.28
CA THR A 127 -7.05 14.59 -8.26
C THR A 127 -8.47 15.12 -8.13
N SER A 128 -8.90 15.52 -6.92
CA SER A 128 -10.19 16.15 -6.67
C SER A 128 -10.38 17.50 -7.37
N LEU A 129 -9.33 18.33 -7.44
CA LEU A 129 -9.34 19.58 -8.20
C LEU A 129 -9.21 19.32 -9.70
N VAL A 130 -8.40 18.33 -10.11
CA VAL A 130 -8.28 17.96 -11.53
C VAL A 130 -9.63 17.53 -12.10
N GLY A 131 -10.42 16.78 -11.33
CA GLY A 131 -11.73 16.28 -11.75
C GLY A 131 -12.78 17.37 -12.06
N VAL A 132 -12.63 18.58 -11.52
CA VAL A 132 -13.54 19.72 -11.79
C VAL A 132 -13.56 20.09 -13.28
N ARG A 133 -12.43 19.88 -13.98
CA ARG A 133 -12.29 20.22 -15.40
C ARG A 133 -13.30 19.51 -16.32
N GLU A 134 -13.78 18.32 -15.90
CA GLU A 134 -14.69 17.50 -16.71
C GLU A 134 -16.09 18.11 -16.83
N ALA A 135 -16.42 19.08 -15.96
CA ALA A 135 -17.67 19.82 -16.01
C ALA A 135 -17.50 21.24 -16.57
N ALA A 136 -16.27 21.69 -16.79
CA ALA A 136 -15.97 23.01 -17.34
C ALA A 136 -16.18 23.02 -18.85
N LYS A 137 -16.58 24.18 -19.40
CA LYS A 137 -16.75 24.36 -20.85
C LYS A 137 -15.40 24.39 -21.57
N ASP A 138 -14.43 25.03 -20.94
CA ASP A 138 -13.03 25.08 -21.34
C ASP A 138 -12.15 25.05 -20.10
N HIS A 139 -10.96 24.47 -20.20
CA HIS A 139 -10.05 24.34 -19.08
C HIS A 139 -8.58 24.42 -19.46
N GLN A 140 -7.77 24.94 -18.53
CA GLN A 140 -6.32 25.03 -18.67
C GLN A 140 -5.63 24.40 -17.45
N CYS A 141 -4.71 23.47 -17.72
CA CYS A 141 -3.73 23.02 -16.73
C CYS A 141 -2.53 23.98 -16.78
N PHE A 142 -2.23 24.65 -15.68
CA PHE A 142 -1.03 25.46 -15.53
C PHE A 142 0.12 24.55 -15.10
N GLU A 143 1.04 24.29 -16.02
CA GLU A 143 2.14 23.33 -15.83
C GLU A 143 3.21 23.82 -14.84
N SER A 144 3.32 25.13 -14.64
CA SER A 144 4.24 25.74 -13.68
C SER A 144 3.76 27.09 -13.16
N ASP A 145 4.40 27.55 -12.09
CA ASP A 145 4.18 28.86 -11.49
C ASP A 145 4.40 29.99 -12.54
N GLU A 146 5.36 29.86 -13.46
CA GLU A 146 5.62 30.85 -14.51
C GLU A 146 4.44 30.98 -15.49
N VAL A 147 3.76 29.88 -15.79
CA VAL A 147 2.59 29.90 -16.69
C VAL A 147 1.42 30.61 -15.99
N VAL A 148 1.23 30.38 -14.69
CA VAL A 148 0.25 31.14 -13.89
C VAL A 148 0.60 32.63 -13.90
N GLU A 149 1.86 32.97 -13.62
CA GLU A 149 2.35 34.34 -13.60
C GLU A 149 2.17 35.06 -14.94
N ALA A 150 2.45 34.36 -16.04
CA ALA A 150 2.23 34.88 -17.39
C ALA A 150 0.74 35.11 -17.67
N TRP A 151 -0.14 34.19 -17.27
CA TRP A 151 -1.59 34.33 -17.40
C TRP A 151 -2.15 35.50 -16.57
N LEU A 152 -1.68 35.65 -15.33
CA LEU A 152 -2.06 36.76 -14.45
C LEU A 152 -1.66 38.13 -15.00
N LYS A 153 -0.59 38.22 -15.80
CA LYS A 153 -0.12 39.46 -16.43
C LYS A 153 -0.89 39.84 -17.71
N ARG A 154 -1.54 38.89 -18.38
CA ARG A 154 -2.33 39.18 -19.59
C ARG A 154 -3.50 40.11 -19.22
N PRO A 155 -3.95 41.00 -20.11
CA PRO A 155 -5.20 41.74 -19.89
C PRO A 155 -6.38 40.77 -19.74
N SER A 156 -7.41 41.16 -18.99
CA SER A 156 -8.62 40.34 -18.88
C SER A 156 -9.38 40.37 -20.19
N GLU A 157 -9.65 39.19 -20.74
CA GLU A 157 -10.64 39.04 -21.80
C GLU A 157 -12.02 39.13 -21.14
N VAL A 158 -12.83 40.10 -21.55
CA VAL A 158 -14.18 40.28 -21.02
C VAL A 158 -15.08 39.19 -21.60
N GLY A 159 -15.08 38.03 -20.96
CA GLY A 159 -16.03 36.94 -21.22
C GLY A 159 -17.30 37.08 -20.39
N SER A 160 -18.43 36.63 -20.92
CA SER A 160 -19.72 36.60 -20.19
C SER A 160 -19.86 35.41 -19.24
N SER A 161 -18.93 34.45 -19.27
CA SER A 161 -18.99 33.20 -18.48
C SER A 161 -18.13 33.30 -17.22
N PRO A 162 -18.60 32.76 -16.07
CA PRO A 162 -17.80 32.69 -14.85
C PRO A 162 -16.46 31.98 -15.07
N SER A 163 -15.42 32.43 -14.37
CA SER A 163 -14.09 31.83 -14.40
C SER A 163 -13.67 31.40 -13.00
N LEU A 164 -13.09 30.21 -12.89
CA LEU A 164 -12.59 29.64 -11.64
C LEU A 164 -11.13 29.22 -11.80
N PHE A 165 -10.26 29.74 -10.93
CA PHE A 165 -8.87 29.34 -10.82
C PHE A 165 -8.65 28.55 -9.52
N ALA A 166 -8.20 27.30 -9.63
CA ALA A 166 -7.94 26.43 -8.50
C ALA A 166 -6.46 26.08 -8.34
N TYR A 167 -5.98 26.08 -7.10
CA TYR A 167 -4.61 25.69 -6.79
C TYR A 167 -4.50 25.21 -5.34
N PRO A 168 -3.57 24.28 -5.04
CA PRO A 168 -3.27 23.92 -3.67
C PRO A 168 -2.41 24.99 -3.00
N ALA A 169 -2.69 25.34 -1.74
CA ALA A 169 -1.78 26.15 -0.93
C ALA A 169 -0.46 25.40 -0.65
N GLN A 170 -0.51 24.07 -0.58
CA GLN A 170 0.65 23.21 -0.43
C GLN A 170 0.48 21.93 -1.25
N SER A 171 1.51 21.57 -2.02
CA SER A 171 1.54 20.33 -2.80
C SER A 171 1.48 19.11 -1.88
N ASN A 172 0.46 18.26 -2.08
CA ASN A 172 0.31 17.01 -1.33
C ASN A 172 1.43 15.98 -1.65
N MET A 173 2.18 16.20 -2.75
CA MET A 173 3.25 15.32 -3.20
C MET A 173 4.56 15.60 -2.46
N ASN A 174 5.11 16.80 -2.64
CA ASN A 174 6.46 17.16 -2.20
C ASN A 174 6.47 18.28 -1.16
N GLY A 175 5.31 18.76 -0.71
CA GLY A 175 5.20 19.76 0.34
C GLY A 175 5.51 21.20 -0.09
N ARG A 176 5.86 21.49 -1.35
CA ARG A 176 6.09 22.88 -1.76
C ARG A 176 4.84 23.72 -1.57
N ARG A 177 4.98 24.98 -1.18
CA ARG A 177 3.87 25.92 -0.99
C ARG A 177 3.76 26.85 -2.18
N LEU A 178 2.53 27.06 -2.65
CA LEU A 178 2.26 27.91 -3.81
C LEU A 178 1.89 29.33 -3.34
N PRO A 179 2.09 30.36 -4.16
CA PRO A 179 1.83 31.74 -3.76
C PRO A 179 0.36 32.00 -3.39
N MET A 180 0.12 32.33 -2.12
CA MET A 180 -1.21 32.75 -1.64
C MET A 180 -1.68 34.05 -2.30
N SER A 181 -0.75 34.89 -2.77
CA SER A 181 -1.03 36.15 -3.47
C SER A 181 -1.74 35.98 -4.82
N TRP A 182 -1.77 34.77 -5.38
CA TRP A 182 -2.51 34.51 -6.61
C TRP A 182 -4.01 34.73 -6.46
N ALA A 183 -4.60 34.52 -5.28
CA ALA A 183 -6.02 34.77 -5.05
C ALA A 183 -6.41 36.23 -5.34
N ALA A 184 -5.69 37.18 -4.73
CA ALA A 184 -5.89 38.61 -4.96
C ALA A 184 -5.77 39.00 -6.45
N ARG A 185 -4.78 38.42 -7.14
CA ARG A 185 -4.44 38.74 -8.53
C ARG A 185 -5.36 38.08 -9.55
N ALA A 186 -5.91 36.91 -9.25
CA ALA A 186 -6.94 36.29 -10.08
C ALA A 186 -8.28 37.04 -9.92
N SER A 187 -8.60 37.47 -8.69
CA SER A 187 -9.78 38.30 -8.41
C SER A 187 -9.77 39.60 -9.22
N SER A 188 -8.62 40.27 -9.38
CA SER A 188 -8.51 41.48 -10.22
C SER A 188 -8.75 41.22 -11.72
N LYS A 189 -8.72 39.95 -12.15
CA LYS A 189 -9.08 39.52 -13.51
C LYS A 189 -10.54 39.07 -13.65
N ASN A 190 -11.38 39.32 -12.64
CA ASN A 190 -12.76 38.80 -12.57
C ASN A 190 -12.81 37.26 -12.62
N CYS A 191 -11.79 36.61 -12.05
CA CYS A 191 -11.69 35.16 -11.92
C CYS A 191 -11.76 34.79 -10.44
N LEU A 192 -12.72 33.94 -10.09
CA LEU A 192 -12.89 33.46 -8.72
C LEU A 192 -11.85 32.40 -8.39
N THR A 193 -11.54 32.23 -7.12
CA THR A 193 -10.44 31.39 -6.66
C THR A 193 -10.88 30.26 -5.72
N LEU A 194 -10.38 29.06 -5.98
CA LEU A 194 -10.55 27.88 -5.13
C LEU A 194 -9.19 27.39 -4.62
N CYS A 195 -8.92 27.68 -3.35
CA CYS A 195 -7.68 27.28 -2.69
C CYS A 195 -7.86 25.95 -1.93
N ASP A 196 -7.11 24.93 -2.31
CA ASP A 196 -7.00 23.69 -1.54
C ASP A 196 -5.95 23.84 -0.44
N ALA A 197 -6.42 24.13 0.79
CA ALA A 197 -5.58 24.30 1.96
C ALA A 197 -5.43 23.01 2.78
N ALA A 198 -5.93 21.85 2.30
CA ALA A 198 -5.98 20.62 3.09
C ALA A 198 -4.60 20.12 3.54
N ALA A 199 -3.57 20.22 2.68
CA ALA A 199 -2.20 19.86 3.05
C ALA A 199 -1.46 20.98 3.81
N TYR A 200 -1.79 22.24 3.52
CA TYR A 200 -1.16 23.41 4.13
C TYR A 200 -1.55 23.56 5.61
N ALA A 201 -2.86 23.55 5.89
CA ALA A 201 -3.42 23.78 7.22
C ALA A 201 -3.07 22.66 8.23
N ALA A 202 -2.56 21.51 7.76
CA ALA A 202 -2.13 20.42 8.62
C ALA A 202 -0.91 20.79 9.49
N THR A 203 -0.05 21.70 9.00
CA THR A 203 1.23 22.01 9.66
C THR A 203 1.60 23.49 9.58
N ALA A 204 0.69 24.36 9.15
CA ALA A 204 0.92 25.80 9.12
C ALA A 204 -0.33 26.62 9.44
N PRO A 205 -0.16 27.83 10.01
CA PRO A 205 -1.27 28.74 10.24
C PRO A 205 -1.86 29.20 8.91
N LEU A 206 -3.12 28.86 8.67
CA LEU A 206 -3.92 29.44 7.60
C LEU A 206 -4.53 30.73 8.10
N ARG A 207 -4.28 31.83 7.39
CA ARG A 207 -4.78 33.15 7.76
C ARG A 207 -5.59 33.74 6.62
N LEU A 208 -6.85 34.06 6.90
CA LEU A 208 -7.83 34.62 5.97
C LEU A 208 -8.32 36.01 6.43
N ASP A 209 -7.52 36.66 7.26
CA ASP A 209 -7.82 37.94 7.92
C ASP A 209 -7.85 39.12 6.94
N ASP A 210 -7.04 39.07 5.87
CA ASP A 210 -7.16 40.02 4.76
C ASP A 210 -8.16 39.51 3.71
N VAL A 211 -9.41 39.98 3.82
CA VAL A 211 -10.52 39.65 2.93
C VAL A 211 -10.21 39.97 1.45
N HIS A 212 -9.37 40.97 1.16
CA HIS A 212 -9.03 41.32 -0.23
C HIS A 212 -8.09 40.31 -0.87
N SER A 213 -7.13 39.77 -0.09
CA SER A 213 -6.16 38.79 -0.60
C SER A 213 -6.56 37.34 -0.39
N ALA A 214 -7.51 37.06 0.51
CA ALA A 214 -8.02 35.71 0.75
C ALA A 214 -8.64 35.08 -0.52
N PRO A 215 -8.62 33.75 -0.68
CA PRO A 215 -9.36 33.07 -1.74
C PRO A 215 -10.88 33.19 -1.57
N ASP A 216 -11.63 33.12 -2.67
CA ASP A 216 -13.10 33.17 -2.65
C ASP A 216 -13.70 31.91 -2.02
N PHE A 217 -13.09 30.76 -2.31
CA PHE A 217 -13.37 29.46 -1.72
C PHE A 217 -12.07 28.86 -1.17
N THR A 218 -12.08 28.43 0.09
CA THR A 218 -10.97 27.70 0.71
C THR A 218 -11.47 26.38 1.27
N VAL A 219 -10.86 25.27 0.86
CA VAL A 219 -11.26 23.93 1.33
C VAL A 219 -10.25 23.36 2.32
N LEU A 220 -10.77 22.69 3.35
CA LEU A 220 -10.01 22.19 4.49
C LEU A 220 -10.25 20.68 4.69
N SER A 221 -9.25 20.02 5.25
CA SER A 221 -9.36 18.64 5.74
C SER A 221 -9.09 18.63 7.25
N LEU A 222 -10.14 18.66 8.06
CA LEU A 222 -10.00 18.72 9.51
C LEU A 222 -9.36 17.43 10.05
N ALA A 223 -9.64 16.30 9.40
CA ALA A 223 -8.98 15.03 9.68
C ALA A 223 -7.47 15.03 9.40
N LYS A 224 -6.95 15.91 8.51
CA LYS A 224 -5.50 16.03 8.28
C LYS A 224 -4.81 16.93 9.31
N ILE A 225 -5.56 17.81 9.97
CA ILE A 225 -5.05 18.68 11.03
C ILE A 225 -5.06 17.91 12.35
N PHE A 226 -6.19 17.27 12.68
CA PHE A 226 -6.43 16.72 14.02
C PHE A 226 -6.41 15.18 14.12
N GLY A 227 -6.48 14.47 12.99
CA GLY A 227 -6.53 12.99 12.93
C GLY A 227 -7.89 12.40 13.23
N PHE A 228 -8.75 13.16 13.89
CA PHE A 228 -10.17 12.92 14.13
C PHE A 228 -10.82 14.27 14.47
N PRO A 229 -12.05 14.56 14.03
CA PRO A 229 -12.99 13.71 13.29
C PRO A 229 -12.73 13.65 11.78
N ASP A 230 -13.33 12.65 11.11
CA ASP A 230 -13.46 12.60 9.65
C ASP A 230 -14.46 13.67 9.19
N LEU A 231 -13.95 14.87 8.92
CA LEU A 231 -14.73 16.03 8.52
C LEU A 231 -13.92 16.95 7.59
N GLY A 232 -14.58 17.54 6.60
CA GLY A 232 -14.05 18.62 5.77
C GLY A 232 -14.80 19.92 6.02
N ALA A 233 -14.25 21.02 5.52
CA ALA A 233 -14.94 22.30 5.56
C ALA A 233 -14.69 23.10 4.27
N LEU A 234 -15.69 23.88 3.88
CA LEU A 234 -15.60 24.92 2.86
C LEU A 234 -15.76 26.27 3.55
N VAL A 235 -14.71 27.08 3.53
CA VAL A 235 -14.78 28.49 3.90
C VAL A 235 -15.07 29.28 2.63
N VAL A 236 -16.15 30.06 2.65
CA VAL A 236 -16.67 30.78 1.48
C VAL A 236 -16.85 32.25 1.80
N LYS A 237 -16.37 33.13 0.91
CA LYS A 237 -16.67 34.56 1.03
C LYS A 237 -18.16 34.80 0.78
N LYS A 238 -18.81 35.57 1.64
CA LYS A 238 -20.25 35.85 1.52
C LYS A 238 -20.64 36.55 0.22
N LYS A 239 -19.73 37.31 -0.40
CA LYS A 239 -19.95 37.90 -1.74
C LYS A 239 -20.23 36.85 -2.83
N CYS A 240 -19.91 35.58 -2.59
CA CYS A 240 -20.12 34.48 -3.53
C CYS A 240 -21.47 33.78 -3.32
N ALA A 241 -22.31 34.21 -2.38
CA ALA A 241 -23.62 33.59 -2.08
C ALA A 241 -24.46 33.40 -3.34
N ASN A 242 -24.52 34.42 -4.21
CA ASN A 242 -25.37 34.43 -5.40
C ASN A 242 -25.01 33.33 -6.42
N LEU A 243 -23.80 32.76 -6.35
CA LEU A 243 -23.45 31.62 -7.22
C LEU A 243 -24.23 30.36 -6.90
N PHE A 244 -24.67 30.20 -5.65
CA PHE A 244 -25.41 29.04 -5.19
C PHE A 244 -26.93 29.17 -5.38
N GLU A 245 -27.44 30.35 -5.77
CA GLU A 245 -28.89 30.57 -5.99
C GLU A 245 -29.46 29.68 -7.11
N ARG A 246 -28.61 29.27 -8.06
CA ARG A 246 -29.00 28.41 -9.19
C ARG A 246 -28.89 26.92 -8.88
N ARG A 247 -28.58 26.58 -7.62
CA ARG A 247 -28.42 25.20 -7.21
C ARG A 247 -29.70 24.40 -7.38
N GLN A 248 -29.63 23.32 -8.16
CA GLN A 248 -30.81 22.51 -8.49
C GLN A 248 -31.06 21.40 -7.48
N TYR A 249 -29.99 20.85 -6.90
CA TYR A 249 -30.12 19.82 -5.87
C TYR A 249 -30.48 20.45 -4.52
N PHE A 250 -31.37 19.78 -3.78
CA PHE A 250 -31.70 20.11 -2.40
C PHE A 250 -31.95 18.84 -1.59
N GLY A 251 -31.63 18.88 -0.30
CA GLY A 251 -31.90 17.83 0.67
C GLY A 251 -32.82 18.31 1.79
N GLY A 252 -33.16 17.41 2.72
CA GLY A 252 -33.78 17.82 3.98
C GLY A 252 -32.86 18.80 4.73
N GLY A 253 -33.38 19.80 5.41
CA GLY A 253 -32.55 20.80 6.11
C GLY A 253 -32.19 22.03 5.29
N THR A 254 -32.14 21.95 3.95
CA THR A 254 -31.88 23.08 3.03
C THR A 254 -33.15 23.63 2.36
N VAL A 255 -34.31 23.03 2.65
CA VAL A 255 -35.64 23.43 2.14
C VAL A 255 -36.63 23.73 3.26
N ASP A 256 -37.51 24.69 3.02
CA ASP A 256 -38.61 25.04 3.92
C ASP A 256 -39.90 24.29 3.57
N LEU A 257 -40.18 24.09 2.27
CA LEU A 257 -41.37 23.40 1.81
C LEU A 257 -41.14 22.68 0.48
N VAL A 258 -41.68 21.47 0.34
CA VAL A 258 -41.65 20.69 -0.91
C VAL A 258 -43.06 20.17 -1.21
N VAL A 259 -43.52 20.40 -2.43
CA VAL A 259 -44.77 19.88 -2.98
C VAL A 259 -44.43 18.85 -4.05
N CYS A 260 -44.86 17.60 -3.82
CA CYS A 260 -44.58 16.47 -4.72
C CYS A 260 -45.83 15.92 -5.43
N VAL A 261 -47.01 16.12 -4.83
CA VAL A 261 -48.27 15.50 -5.28
C VAL A 261 -49.16 16.59 -5.87
N LYS A 262 -49.64 16.38 -7.10
CA LYS A 262 -50.41 17.32 -7.96
C LYS A 262 -49.60 18.45 -8.58
N GLU A 263 -48.49 18.85 -7.97
CA GLU A 263 -47.57 19.86 -8.48
C GLU A 263 -46.13 19.50 -8.08
N GLN A 264 -45.15 20.00 -8.83
CA GLN A 264 -43.73 19.91 -8.51
C GLN A 264 -43.20 21.30 -8.21
N TRP A 265 -43.05 21.62 -6.93
CA TRP A 265 -42.54 22.92 -6.47
C TRP A 265 -41.80 22.78 -5.14
N HIS A 266 -40.83 23.64 -4.89
CA HIS A 266 -40.13 23.69 -3.60
C HIS A 266 -39.68 25.13 -3.28
N ALA A 267 -39.51 25.42 -1.99
CA ALA A 267 -38.85 26.62 -1.49
C ALA A 267 -37.58 26.22 -0.73
N LEU A 268 -36.44 26.75 -1.18
CA LEU A 268 -35.16 26.64 -0.49
C LEU A 268 -35.14 27.57 0.72
N ARG A 269 -34.34 27.23 1.74
CA ARG A 269 -34.08 28.14 2.86
C ARG A 269 -33.41 29.42 2.37
N SER A 270 -33.91 30.58 2.81
CA SER A 270 -33.35 31.90 2.46
C SER A 270 -32.34 32.42 3.49
N GLY A 271 -31.66 31.52 4.20
CA GLY A 271 -30.77 31.81 5.34
C GLY A 271 -29.31 32.05 4.96
N SER A 272 -28.39 31.72 5.87
CA SER A 272 -26.93 31.77 5.63
C SER A 272 -26.50 30.84 4.48
N ILE A 273 -25.24 30.94 4.02
CA ILE A 273 -24.75 30.06 2.95
C ILE A 273 -24.69 28.61 3.45
N HIS A 274 -24.26 28.37 4.69
CA HIS A 274 -24.22 27.02 5.23
C HIS A 274 -25.62 26.40 5.35
N GLU A 275 -26.66 27.16 5.72
CA GLU A 275 -28.04 26.66 5.76
C GLU A 275 -28.60 26.26 4.39
N GLN A 276 -28.04 26.80 3.30
CA GLN A 276 -28.41 26.48 1.92
C GLN A 276 -27.65 25.27 1.36
N LEU A 277 -26.47 24.94 1.92
CA LEU A 277 -25.54 23.96 1.35
C LEU A 277 -25.38 22.69 2.20
N GLU A 278 -25.76 22.72 3.48
CA GLU A 278 -25.66 21.58 4.38
C GLU A 278 -26.87 20.64 4.24
N ASP A 279 -26.91 19.89 3.13
CA ASP A 279 -27.99 18.94 2.87
C ASP A 279 -28.01 17.80 3.89
N GLY A 280 -29.21 17.57 4.45
CA GLY A 280 -29.49 16.52 5.43
C GLY A 280 -29.24 16.95 6.86
N THR A 281 -29.31 15.97 7.77
CA THR A 281 -28.90 16.18 9.15
C THR A 281 -27.37 16.14 9.23
N LEU A 282 -26.77 17.22 9.76
CA LEU A 282 -25.34 17.33 9.98
C LEU A 282 -24.79 16.22 10.89
N PRO A 283 -23.51 15.83 10.73
CA PRO A 283 -22.86 14.83 11.58
C PRO A 283 -22.50 15.44 12.95
N ILE A 284 -23.51 15.64 13.79
CA ILE A 284 -23.43 16.35 15.09
C ILE A 284 -22.24 15.87 15.92
N HIS A 285 -22.08 14.57 16.11
CA HIS A 285 -21.00 14.01 16.93
C HIS A 285 -19.62 14.31 16.35
N SER A 286 -19.47 14.30 15.02
CA SER A 286 -18.22 14.70 14.36
C SER A 286 -17.96 16.20 14.55
N ILE A 287 -18.98 17.05 14.46
CA ILE A 287 -18.80 18.50 14.68
C ILE A 287 -18.44 18.76 16.16
N VAL A 288 -19.09 18.11 17.12
CA VAL A 288 -18.72 18.21 18.55
C VAL A 288 -17.27 17.75 18.80
N ALA A 289 -16.86 16.64 18.16
CA ALA A 289 -15.48 16.18 18.21
C ALA A 289 -14.48 17.22 17.66
N LEU A 290 -14.85 17.99 16.64
CA LEU A 290 -14.01 19.06 16.10
C LEU A 290 -13.72 20.15 17.14
N GLY A 291 -14.74 20.59 17.90
CA GLY A 291 -14.53 21.57 18.98
C GLY A 291 -13.50 21.05 19.98
N THR A 292 -13.69 19.81 20.44
CA THR A 292 -12.74 19.13 21.35
C THR A 292 -11.34 18.99 20.74
N ALA A 293 -11.26 18.74 19.42
CA ALA A 293 -10.02 18.60 18.69
C ALA A 293 -9.22 19.91 18.63
N MET A 294 -9.88 21.05 18.35
CA MET A 294 -9.23 22.36 18.31
C MET A 294 -8.63 22.75 19.68
N ASP A 295 -9.38 22.55 20.76
CA ASP A 295 -8.91 22.82 22.12
C ASP A 295 -7.75 21.91 22.51
N THR A 296 -7.87 20.61 22.24
CA THR A 296 -6.83 19.63 22.54
C THR A 296 -5.56 19.86 21.74
N HIS A 297 -5.70 20.27 20.48
CA HIS A 297 -4.57 20.58 19.62
C HIS A 297 -3.79 21.79 20.13
N THR A 298 -4.49 22.84 20.57
CA THR A 298 -3.88 24.02 21.21
C THR A 298 -3.17 23.63 22.52
N ASP A 299 -3.80 22.81 23.36
CA ASP A 299 -3.19 22.32 24.60
C ASP A 299 -1.88 21.54 24.37
N LEU A 300 -1.85 20.68 23.34
CA LEU A 300 -0.74 19.77 23.09
C LEU A 300 0.40 20.42 22.31
N PHE A 301 0.12 21.40 21.45
CA PHE A 301 1.13 21.94 20.54
C PHE A 301 1.36 23.44 20.69
N SER A 302 0.59 24.11 21.56
CA SER A 302 0.54 25.56 21.78
C SER A 302 -0.04 26.36 20.61
N SER A 303 0.56 26.29 19.42
CA SER A 303 0.07 27.01 18.24
C SER A 303 0.52 26.37 16.92
N MET A 304 -0.15 26.76 15.82
CA MET A 304 0.24 26.33 14.48
C MET A 304 1.62 26.86 14.05
N GLU A 305 2.06 28.00 14.57
CA GLU A 305 3.40 28.55 14.33
C GLU A 305 4.50 27.67 14.93
N HIS A 306 4.30 27.16 16.15
CA HIS A 306 5.23 26.22 16.77
C HIS A 306 5.32 24.91 15.97
N ILE A 307 4.18 24.38 15.53
CA ILE A 307 4.13 23.19 14.66
C ILE A 307 4.87 23.46 13.34
N ALA A 308 4.61 24.61 12.70
CA ALA A 308 5.27 24.98 11.46
C ALA A 308 6.79 25.06 11.63
N CYS A 309 7.27 25.72 12.69
CA CYS A 309 8.70 25.83 12.97
C CYS A 309 9.35 24.48 13.25
N HIS A 310 8.70 23.64 14.07
CA HIS A 310 9.19 22.31 14.41
C HIS A 310 9.27 21.39 13.19
N THR A 311 8.15 21.23 12.48
CA THR A 311 8.07 20.34 11.33
C THR A 311 8.96 20.79 10.17
N THR A 312 9.20 22.09 10.00
CA THR A 312 10.19 22.63 9.03
C THR A 312 11.61 22.18 9.38
N GLN A 313 11.99 22.22 10.66
CA GLN A 313 13.32 21.78 11.09
C GLN A 313 13.51 20.28 10.93
N LEU A 314 12.49 19.48 11.22
CA LEU A 314 12.53 18.04 10.96
C LEU A 314 12.66 17.74 9.46
N ALA A 315 11.89 18.44 8.62
CA ALA A 315 11.95 18.28 7.17
C ALA A 315 13.31 18.70 6.59
N ARG A 316 13.91 19.78 7.14
CA ARG A 316 15.27 20.21 6.82
C ARG A 316 16.29 19.11 7.10
N ARG A 317 16.27 18.56 8.32
CA ARG A 317 17.20 17.48 8.72
C ARG A 317 17.05 16.25 7.84
N LEU A 318 15.81 15.86 7.52
CA LEU A 318 15.51 14.75 6.63
C LEU A 318 16.07 14.99 5.22
N TYR A 319 15.81 16.18 4.66
CA TYR A 319 16.32 16.58 3.36
C TYR A 319 17.85 16.56 3.30
N GLU A 320 18.53 17.18 4.27
CA GLU A 320 19.99 17.21 4.37
C GLU A 320 20.55 15.79 4.53
N GLY A 321 19.91 14.96 5.36
CA GLY A 321 20.27 13.55 5.56
C GLY A 321 20.20 12.75 4.27
N LEU A 322 19.05 12.71 3.61
CA LEU A 322 18.86 11.99 2.35
C LEU A 322 19.78 12.50 1.23
N SER A 323 20.00 13.82 1.17
CA SER A 323 20.89 14.45 0.19
C SER A 323 22.35 14.05 0.35
N SER A 324 22.76 13.75 1.59
CA SER A 324 24.13 13.40 1.95
C SER A 324 24.49 11.93 1.65
N LEU A 325 23.49 11.05 1.54
CA LEU A 325 23.71 9.61 1.36
C LEU A 325 24.33 9.31 -0.01
N LYS A 326 25.50 8.64 0.03
CA LYS A 326 26.24 8.18 -1.15
C LYS A 326 26.61 6.70 -1.00
N HIS A 327 26.59 5.97 -2.10
CA HIS A 327 27.24 4.66 -2.18
C HIS A 327 28.77 4.83 -2.15
N MET A 328 29.51 3.75 -1.95
CA MET A 328 30.98 3.83 -1.87
C MET A 328 31.65 4.41 -3.13
N ASN A 329 31.01 4.27 -4.31
CA ASN A 329 31.50 4.82 -5.57
C ASN A 329 31.20 6.32 -5.73
N GLY A 330 30.71 6.97 -4.69
CA GLY A 330 30.38 8.40 -4.65
C GLY A 330 29.03 8.77 -5.28
N ARG A 331 28.30 7.83 -5.91
CA ARG A 331 26.96 8.10 -6.45
C ARG A 331 25.95 8.33 -5.35
N ARG A 332 24.99 9.22 -5.59
CA ARG A 332 23.90 9.53 -4.64
C ARG A 332 22.93 8.36 -4.56
N VAL A 333 22.45 8.10 -3.34
CA VAL A 333 21.46 7.04 -3.06
C VAL A 333 20.04 7.52 -3.35
N CYS A 334 19.77 8.83 -3.17
CA CYS A 334 18.44 9.42 -3.33
C CYS A 334 18.41 10.43 -4.48
N LYS A 335 17.36 10.39 -5.30
CA LYS A 335 16.93 11.53 -6.13
C LYS A 335 15.72 12.18 -5.46
N ILE A 336 15.92 13.36 -4.90
CA ILE A 336 14.88 14.13 -4.19
C ILE A 336 14.21 15.08 -5.19
N TYR A 337 12.88 15.17 -5.15
CA TYR A 337 12.08 16.04 -6.00
C TYR A 337 11.66 17.28 -5.23
N THR A 338 12.51 18.30 -5.29
CA THR A 338 12.28 19.62 -4.70
C THR A 338 12.48 20.70 -5.75
N ASP A 339 11.91 21.89 -5.53
CA ASP A 339 12.19 23.06 -6.37
C ASP A 339 13.43 23.75 -5.79
N ASP A 340 14.50 23.89 -6.59
CA ASP A 340 15.76 24.50 -6.17
C ASP A 340 15.60 25.94 -5.64
N ARG A 341 14.47 26.60 -5.97
CA ARG A 341 14.10 27.94 -5.49
C ARG A 341 13.52 27.96 -4.08
N HIS A 342 13.12 26.80 -3.56
CA HIS A 342 12.41 26.65 -2.30
C HIS A 342 13.10 25.60 -1.41
N PRO A 343 14.30 25.90 -0.88
CA PRO A 343 15.00 24.97 0.00
C PRO A 343 14.16 24.64 1.24
N HIS A 344 14.35 23.43 1.81
CA HIS A 344 13.66 22.95 3.02
C HIS A 344 14.06 23.71 4.31
N ASN A 345 14.45 24.99 4.20
CA ASN A 345 14.87 25.85 5.31
C ASN A 345 13.85 26.96 5.64
N ASP A 346 12.82 27.16 4.81
CA ASP A 346 11.79 28.15 5.03
C ASP A 346 10.38 27.51 5.08
N ALA A 347 9.73 27.69 6.23
CA ALA A 347 8.37 27.24 6.46
C ALA A 347 7.39 27.92 5.49
N SER A 348 7.65 29.13 5.01
CA SER A 348 6.73 29.87 4.13
C SER A 348 6.62 29.24 2.73
N THR A 349 7.70 28.62 2.25
CA THR A 349 7.80 28.07 0.90
C THR A 349 7.73 26.55 0.86
N GLN A 350 8.00 25.86 1.97
CA GLN A 350 8.12 24.41 2.01
C GLN A 350 7.49 23.82 3.27
N GLY A 351 6.56 22.89 3.08
CA GLY A 351 5.97 22.07 4.11
C GLY A 351 6.78 20.82 4.45
N PRO A 352 6.36 20.07 5.47
CA PRO A 352 7.15 19.00 6.05
C PRO A 352 6.97 17.67 5.32
N THR A 353 7.02 17.71 4.00
CA THR A 353 6.92 16.55 3.12
C THR A 353 8.15 16.52 2.21
N VAL A 354 8.74 15.34 2.03
CA VAL A 354 9.89 15.10 1.15
C VAL A 354 9.53 13.96 0.20
N ALA A 355 9.56 14.25 -1.10
CA ALA A 355 9.33 13.27 -2.16
C ALA A 355 10.66 12.88 -2.81
N PHE A 356 10.91 11.58 -3.00
CA PHE A 356 12.15 11.09 -3.59
C PHE A 356 12.00 9.67 -4.19
N ASN A 357 12.98 9.23 -4.95
CA ASN A 357 13.20 7.83 -5.33
C ASN A 357 14.62 7.41 -4.95
N LEU A 358 14.83 6.10 -4.78
CA LEU A 358 16.13 5.51 -4.43
C LEU A 358 16.81 4.92 -5.67
N MET A 359 18.14 4.94 -5.68
CA MET A 359 18.98 4.35 -6.71
C MET A 359 19.95 3.34 -6.08
N ASP A 360 20.38 2.35 -6.86
CA ASP A 360 21.44 1.42 -6.49
C ASP A 360 22.83 1.96 -6.86
N ILE A 361 23.89 1.23 -6.46
CA ILE A 361 25.27 1.64 -6.75
C ILE A 361 25.58 1.75 -8.25
N GLN A 362 24.84 1.03 -9.12
CA GLN A 362 24.97 1.16 -10.58
C GLN A 362 24.17 2.34 -11.16
N GLY A 363 23.39 3.04 -10.33
CA GLY A 363 22.53 4.16 -10.73
C GLY A 363 21.19 3.73 -11.33
N ARG A 364 20.76 2.48 -11.11
CA ARG A 364 19.43 2.01 -11.53
C ARG A 364 18.41 2.34 -10.44
N TRP A 365 17.16 2.54 -10.84
CA TRP A 365 16.07 2.79 -9.90
C TRP A 365 15.78 1.57 -9.02
N VAL A 366 15.60 1.82 -7.73
CA VAL A 366 15.03 0.86 -6.79
C VAL A 366 13.51 0.96 -6.86
N SER A 367 12.84 -0.19 -6.93
CA SER A 367 11.37 -0.27 -6.99
C SER A 367 10.75 0.30 -5.71
N ASN A 368 9.73 1.14 -5.83
CA ASN A 368 8.97 1.64 -4.68
C ASN A 368 8.23 0.50 -3.97
N ALA A 369 7.77 -0.51 -4.71
CA ALA A 369 7.16 -1.71 -4.13
C ALA A 369 8.18 -2.52 -3.29
N GLU A 370 9.47 -2.48 -3.63
CA GLU A 370 10.54 -3.04 -2.79
C GLU A 370 10.72 -2.22 -1.51
N VAL A 371 10.79 -0.89 -1.62
CA VAL A 371 10.89 0.01 -0.46
C VAL A 371 9.73 -0.22 0.50
N GLU A 372 8.50 -0.26 -0.02
CA GLU A 372 7.29 -0.50 0.77
C GLU A 372 7.29 -1.86 1.49
N LYS A 373 7.86 -2.90 0.85
CA LYS A 373 8.04 -4.22 1.49
C LYS A 373 9.02 -4.14 2.66
N LEU A 374 10.13 -3.43 2.51
CA LEU A 374 11.15 -3.31 3.55
C LEU A 374 10.68 -2.41 4.71
N THR A 375 10.01 -1.30 4.42
CA THR A 375 9.43 -0.42 5.45
C THR A 375 8.34 -1.15 6.24
N SER A 376 7.47 -1.91 5.57
CA SER A 376 6.45 -2.75 6.24
C SER A 376 7.06 -3.77 7.20
N ILE A 377 8.24 -4.31 6.89
CA ILE A 377 8.95 -5.26 7.77
C ILE A 377 9.55 -4.53 8.97
N LYS A 378 9.99 -3.30 8.79
CA LYS A 378 10.54 -2.45 9.85
C LYS A 378 9.49 -1.64 10.61
N ASN A 379 8.21 -1.90 10.37
CA ASN A 379 7.10 -1.16 10.95
C ASN A 379 7.21 0.36 10.72
N ILE A 380 7.67 0.72 9.52
CA ILE A 380 7.78 2.08 9.02
C ILE A 380 6.60 2.31 8.06
N HIS A 381 5.77 3.31 8.34
CA HIS A 381 4.58 3.64 7.58
C HIS A 381 4.86 4.86 6.72
N LEU A 382 4.98 4.67 5.41
CA LEU A 382 5.12 5.74 4.43
C LEU A 382 4.27 5.43 3.20
N ARG A 383 4.18 6.38 2.27
CA ARG A 383 3.37 6.23 1.06
C ARG A 383 4.22 6.24 -0.19
N THR A 384 3.86 5.40 -1.15
CA THR A 384 4.49 5.32 -2.48
C THR A 384 3.45 5.43 -3.59
N GLY A 385 3.90 5.71 -4.82
CA GLY A 385 3.07 5.67 -6.03
C GLY A 385 2.71 7.06 -6.57
N GLY A 386 1.49 7.21 -7.11
CA GLY A 386 1.03 8.45 -7.76
C GLY A 386 0.52 9.54 -6.80
N LEU A 387 0.42 9.25 -5.50
CA LEU A 387 0.10 10.19 -4.41
C LEU A 387 -1.13 11.10 -4.61
N CYS A 388 -2.04 10.69 -5.49
CA CYS A 388 -3.18 11.48 -5.93
C CYS A 388 -2.79 12.88 -6.46
N ASN A 389 -1.57 13.04 -6.98
CA ASN A 389 -1.06 14.27 -7.58
C ASN A 389 -0.43 13.95 -8.95
N PRO A 390 -1.26 13.71 -9.98
CA PRO A 390 -0.80 13.15 -11.25
C PRO A 390 0.13 14.11 -12.01
N GLY A 391 -0.16 15.41 -12.00
CA GLY A 391 0.67 16.42 -12.66
C GLY A 391 2.03 16.57 -11.98
N GLY A 392 2.04 16.69 -10.65
CA GLY A 392 3.28 16.74 -9.87
C GLY A 392 4.17 15.51 -10.09
N VAL A 393 3.59 14.30 -10.04
CA VAL A 393 4.35 13.05 -10.24
C VAL A 393 4.88 12.93 -11.67
N ALA A 394 4.06 13.27 -12.68
CA ALA A 394 4.50 13.21 -14.07
C ALA A 394 5.65 14.19 -14.33
N ASN A 395 5.58 15.40 -13.79
CA ASN A 395 6.64 16.40 -13.92
C ASN A 395 7.93 15.96 -13.18
N ALA A 396 7.81 15.50 -11.94
CA ALA A 396 8.96 15.03 -11.14
C ALA A 396 9.71 13.87 -11.80
N LEU A 397 8.99 12.98 -12.49
CA LEU A 397 9.52 11.78 -13.12
C LEU A 397 9.83 11.93 -14.61
N ASP A 398 9.60 13.11 -15.19
CA ASP A 398 9.74 13.37 -16.63
C ASP A 398 8.97 12.32 -17.47
N LEU A 399 7.69 12.12 -17.12
CA LEU A 399 6.80 11.17 -17.78
C LEU A 399 5.93 11.88 -18.81
N SER A 400 6.11 11.51 -20.08
CA SER A 400 5.27 11.99 -21.17
C SER A 400 3.88 11.34 -21.15
N PRO A 401 2.83 12.02 -21.65
CA PRO A 401 1.48 11.46 -21.71
C PRO A 401 1.38 10.13 -22.48
N TRP A 402 2.18 9.95 -23.53
CA TRP A 402 2.20 8.70 -24.31
C TRP A 402 2.84 7.55 -23.51
N GLU A 403 3.91 7.80 -22.74
CA GLU A 403 4.54 6.80 -21.85
C GLU A 403 3.53 6.32 -20.79
N MET A 404 2.76 7.25 -20.21
CA MET A 404 1.74 6.89 -19.23
C MET A 404 0.60 6.03 -19.82
N ARG A 405 0.17 6.32 -21.05
CA ARG A 405 -0.85 5.53 -21.78
C ARG A 405 -0.32 4.16 -22.19
N GLU A 406 0.93 4.08 -22.63
CA GLU A 406 1.62 2.82 -22.94
C GLU A 406 1.75 1.96 -21.67
N ASN A 407 2.22 2.53 -20.56
CA ASN A 407 2.32 1.85 -19.28
C ASN A 407 0.97 1.26 -18.86
N PHE A 408 -0.11 2.05 -18.94
CA PHE A 408 -1.47 1.59 -18.65
C PHE A 408 -1.90 0.42 -19.56
N SER A 409 -1.58 0.50 -20.86
CA SER A 409 -1.88 -0.52 -21.85
C SER A 409 -1.07 -1.80 -21.61
N ALA A 410 0.14 -1.69 -21.09
CA ALA A 410 0.98 -2.79 -20.61
C ALA A 410 0.52 -3.39 -19.26
N GLY A 411 -0.60 -2.90 -18.70
CA GLY A 411 -1.21 -3.40 -17.48
C GLY A 411 -0.77 -2.69 -16.20
N PHE A 412 0.01 -1.61 -16.28
CA PHE A 412 0.34 -0.80 -15.10
C PHE A 412 -0.92 -0.23 -14.45
N ARG A 413 -0.99 -0.34 -13.13
CA ARG A 413 -2.01 0.29 -12.29
C ARG A 413 -1.29 0.88 -11.08
N CYS A 414 -1.77 2.02 -10.59
CA CYS A 414 -1.19 2.65 -9.40
C CYS A 414 -1.20 1.66 -8.21
N GLY A 415 -0.05 1.51 -7.53
CA GLY A 415 0.12 0.54 -6.44
C GLY A 415 0.42 -0.91 -6.87
N GLY A 416 0.66 -1.15 -8.17
CA GLY A 416 1.11 -2.46 -8.67
C GLY A 416 2.56 -2.77 -8.34
N GLU A 417 2.97 -4.05 -8.47
CA GLU A 417 4.35 -4.49 -8.19
C GLU A 417 5.37 -4.11 -9.29
N ASN A 418 4.90 -3.77 -10.50
CA ASN A 418 5.76 -3.37 -11.61
C ASN A 418 5.71 -1.84 -11.76
N ASP A 419 6.60 -1.15 -11.07
CA ASP A 419 6.60 0.31 -10.92
C ASP A 419 7.84 1.00 -11.52
N ILE A 420 8.62 0.24 -12.29
CA ILE A 420 9.68 0.75 -13.17
C ILE A 420 9.37 0.26 -14.58
N MET A 421 9.06 1.18 -15.48
CA MET A 421 8.68 0.92 -16.86
C MET A 421 9.62 1.67 -17.79
N ASN A 422 10.15 1.00 -18.81
CA ASN A 422 11.10 1.58 -19.76
C ASN A 422 12.30 2.31 -19.09
N GLY A 423 12.75 1.78 -17.94
CA GLY A 423 13.86 2.35 -17.17
C GLY A 423 13.52 3.61 -16.35
N LYS A 424 12.25 4.03 -16.30
CA LYS A 424 11.77 5.14 -15.46
C LYS A 424 10.85 4.62 -14.33
N PRO A 425 10.92 5.19 -13.12
CA PRO A 425 9.92 4.94 -12.10
C PRO A 425 8.57 5.50 -12.55
N THR A 426 7.47 4.88 -12.10
CA THR A 426 6.10 5.33 -12.39
C THR A 426 5.40 5.95 -11.18
N GLY A 427 6.15 6.20 -10.10
CA GLY A 427 5.67 6.80 -8.87
C GLY A 427 6.83 7.19 -7.95
N VAL A 428 6.51 7.92 -6.89
CA VAL A 428 7.51 8.48 -5.96
C VAL A 428 7.28 7.95 -4.54
N ILE A 429 8.32 7.99 -3.71
CA ILE A 429 8.25 7.74 -2.27
C ILE A 429 8.00 9.08 -1.58
N ARG A 430 7.01 9.13 -0.68
CA ARG A 430 6.71 10.32 0.13
C ARG A 430 6.88 10.01 1.61
N VAL A 431 7.72 10.80 2.26
CA VAL A 431 7.80 10.93 3.71
C VAL A 431 7.16 12.26 4.09
N SER A 432 6.22 12.22 5.04
CA SER A 432 5.52 13.40 5.54
C SER A 432 5.48 13.38 7.06
N LEU A 433 5.92 14.48 7.67
CA LEU A 433 6.07 14.65 9.11
C LEU A 433 4.92 15.51 9.64
N GLY A 434 4.41 15.17 10.83
CA GLY A 434 3.29 15.83 11.48
C GLY A 434 3.70 16.52 12.79
N ALA A 435 2.73 17.14 13.46
CA ALA A 435 2.96 17.88 14.71
C ALA A 435 3.60 17.03 15.83
N MET A 436 3.36 15.72 15.83
CA MET A 436 3.86 14.74 16.81
C MET A 436 5.09 13.95 16.32
N SER A 437 5.62 14.24 15.12
CA SER A 437 6.88 13.65 14.67
C SER A 437 8.04 14.23 15.48
N THR A 438 9.15 13.49 15.62
CA THR A 438 10.33 13.94 16.37
C THR A 438 11.61 13.81 15.55
N MET A 439 12.71 14.41 16.04
CA MET A 439 14.03 14.23 15.45
C MET A 439 14.45 12.75 15.41
N SER A 440 14.12 11.99 16.46
CA SER A 440 14.33 10.55 16.54
C SER A 440 13.61 9.78 15.42
N ASP A 441 12.46 10.26 14.93
CA ASP A 441 11.78 9.66 13.77
C ASP A 441 12.58 9.85 12.48
N VAL A 442 13.10 11.06 12.28
CA VAL A 442 13.93 11.41 11.13
C VAL A 442 15.21 10.58 11.12
N GLU A 443 15.91 10.49 12.26
CA GLU A 443 17.15 9.70 12.37
C GLU A 443 16.89 8.21 12.15
N ARG A 444 15.85 7.64 12.76
CA ARG A 444 15.47 6.23 12.54
C ARG A 444 15.17 5.92 11.07
N PHE A 445 14.57 6.88 10.35
CA PHE A 445 14.33 6.73 8.92
C PHE A 445 15.62 6.80 8.09
N LEU A 446 16.51 7.75 8.40
CA LEU A 446 17.81 7.87 7.72
C LEU A 446 18.68 6.64 7.96
N ASP A 447 18.68 6.10 9.18
CA ASP A 447 19.34 4.85 9.53
C ASP A 447 18.77 3.68 8.74
N PHE A 448 17.46 3.62 8.56
CA PHE A 448 16.81 2.62 7.71
C PHE A 448 17.29 2.71 6.26
N VAL A 449 17.30 3.92 5.68
CA VAL A 449 17.77 4.10 4.29
C VAL A 449 19.25 3.70 4.18
N THR A 450 20.07 4.14 5.13
CA THR A 450 21.49 3.80 5.21
C THR A 450 21.71 2.30 5.29
N GLN A 451 20.97 1.62 6.16
CA GLN A 451 21.14 0.20 6.42
C GLN A 451 20.72 -0.70 5.24
N PHE A 452 19.72 -0.30 4.46
CA PHE A 452 19.12 -1.16 3.42
C PHE A 452 19.43 -0.74 1.99
N PHE A 453 19.82 0.50 1.74
CA PHE A 453 19.99 1.03 0.38
C PHE A 453 21.35 1.67 0.12
N VAL A 454 22.15 1.95 1.16
CA VAL A 454 23.54 2.36 0.95
C VAL A 454 24.42 1.13 0.82
N GLU A 455 25.14 1.06 -0.30
CA GLU A 455 26.05 -0.05 -0.61
C GLU A 455 27.49 0.37 -0.29
N ASN A 456 28.08 -0.30 0.70
CA ASN A 456 29.40 -0.01 1.26
C ASN A 456 30.45 -1.11 0.99
N VAL A 457 30.05 -2.19 0.31
CA VAL A 457 30.95 -3.26 -0.16
C VAL A 457 30.94 -3.24 -1.67
N GLU A 458 32.12 -3.31 -2.32
CA GLU A 458 32.17 -3.49 -3.78
C GLU A 458 31.18 -4.58 -4.13
N PRO A 459 30.28 -4.38 -5.12
CA PRO A 459 29.48 -5.49 -5.61
C PRO A 459 30.52 -6.51 -5.97
N SER A 460 30.58 -7.61 -5.22
CA SER A 460 31.45 -8.70 -5.56
C SER A 460 30.99 -9.04 -6.96
N THR A 461 31.80 -8.64 -7.94
CA THR A 461 31.91 -9.34 -9.19
C THR A 461 32.10 -10.77 -8.76
N THR A 462 30.99 -11.49 -8.66
CA THR A 462 31.00 -12.94 -8.67
C THR A 462 31.33 -13.29 -10.12
N SER A 463 32.50 -12.84 -10.59
CA SER A 463 33.47 -13.74 -11.17
C SER A 463 33.74 -14.76 -10.07
N VAL A 464 32.83 -15.74 -10.01
CA VAL A 464 33.19 -17.09 -9.61
C VAL A 464 34.36 -17.40 -10.54
N LEU A 465 35.58 -17.23 -10.04
CA LEU A 465 36.71 -17.92 -10.62
C LEU A 465 36.31 -19.38 -10.50
N SER A 466 35.79 -19.90 -11.60
CA SER A 466 35.54 -21.31 -11.82
C SER A 466 36.88 -21.99 -11.65
N THR A 467 37.17 -22.44 -10.44
CA THR A 467 38.15 -23.50 -10.28
C THR A 467 37.56 -24.68 -11.04
N PRO A 468 38.24 -25.21 -12.07
CA PRO A 468 37.76 -26.38 -12.79
C PRO A 468 37.51 -27.47 -11.75
N MET A 469 36.33 -28.06 -11.82
CA MET A 469 36.00 -29.21 -10.99
C MET A 469 37.06 -30.30 -11.24
N LEU A 470 37.90 -30.55 -10.23
CA LEU A 470 38.38 -31.90 -10.03
C LEU A 470 37.13 -32.68 -9.64
N SER A 471 36.68 -33.56 -10.54
CA SER A 471 35.74 -34.61 -10.25
C SER A 471 36.26 -35.38 -9.04
N ASP A 472 35.72 -35.09 -7.86
CA ASP A 472 35.98 -35.92 -6.71
C ASP A 472 35.41 -37.30 -7.03
N GLY A 473 36.29 -38.30 -7.13
CA GLY A 473 35.97 -39.68 -7.47
C GLY A 473 35.22 -40.39 -6.35
N SER A 474 34.30 -39.72 -5.65
CA SER A 474 33.46 -40.34 -4.65
C SER A 474 32.35 -41.14 -5.33
N LEU A 475 32.40 -42.46 -5.17
CA LEU A 475 31.37 -43.42 -5.61
C LEU A 475 30.00 -43.24 -4.93
N TYR A 476 29.82 -42.20 -4.11
CA TYR A 476 28.60 -41.95 -3.33
C TYR A 476 27.97 -40.59 -3.69
N PRO A 477 26.65 -40.53 -3.89
CA PRO A 477 25.93 -39.28 -4.16
C PRO A 477 25.97 -38.36 -2.92
N ARG A 478 26.49 -37.15 -3.10
CA ARG A 478 26.70 -36.17 -2.01
C ARG A 478 25.41 -35.66 -1.36
N PHE A 479 24.34 -35.56 -2.14
CA PHE A 479 23.08 -34.99 -1.70
C PHE A 479 22.01 -36.08 -1.57
N TYR A 480 21.05 -35.87 -0.67
CA TYR A 480 19.85 -36.70 -0.56
C TYR A 480 18.62 -35.84 -0.26
N VAL A 481 17.44 -36.38 -0.54
CA VAL A 481 16.17 -35.74 -0.18
C VAL A 481 15.93 -35.89 1.32
N GLU A 482 16.11 -34.81 2.08
CA GLU A 482 15.85 -34.80 3.53
C GLU A 482 14.35 -34.97 3.83
N SER A 483 13.52 -34.21 3.12
CA SER A 483 12.07 -34.27 3.30
C SER A 483 11.28 -33.77 2.10
N LEU A 484 10.08 -34.32 1.96
CA LEU A 484 9.07 -33.92 0.99
C LEU A 484 7.86 -33.31 1.73
N THR A 485 7.38 -32.17 1.25
CA THR A 485 6.21 -31.48 1.81
C THR A 485 5.22 -31.13 0.72
N VAL A 486 3.96 -31.48 0.95
CA VAL A 486 2.83 -31.11 0.10
C VAL A 486 2.04 -29.99 0.80
N TYR A 487 1.57 -29.00 0.06
CA TYR A 487 0.71 -27.93 0.57
C TYR A 487 -0.68 -28.03 -0.06
N PRO A 488 -1.58 -28.91 0.44
CA PRO A 488 -2.87 -29.15 -0.21
C PRO A 488 -3.70 -27.88 -0.40
N ILE A 489 -3.80 -27.07 0.65
CA ILE A 489 -4.51 -25.78 0.63
C ILE A 489 -3.48 -24.65 0.50
N LYS A 490 -3.65 -23.82 -0.53
CA LYS A 490 -2.85 -22.61 -0.75
C LYS A 490 -2.87 -21.76 0.52
N SER A 491 -1.68 -21.29 0.93
CA SER A 491 -1.49 -20.43 2.09
C SER A 491 -1.73 -21.06 3.47
N CYS A 492 -2.10 -22.35 3.55
CA CYS A 492 -2.13 -23.12 4.80
C CYS A 492 -0.84 -23.91 5.03
N ALA A 493 -0.71 -24.57 6.17
CA ALA A 493 0.48 -25.36 6.48
C ALA A 493 0.74 -26.51 5.51
N GLY A 494 1.99 -26.96 5.46
CA GLY A 494 2.37 -28.16 4.72
C GLY A 494 2.01 -29.43 5.48
N TRP A 495 1.70 -30.48 4.73
CA TRP A 495 1.64 -31.85 5.18
C TRP A 495 2.93 -32.56 4.74
N GLN A 496 3.66 -33.09 5.70
CA GLN A 496 4.94 -33.76 5.44
C GLN A 496 4.66 -35.19 4.98
N VAL A 497 5.23 -35.57 3.83
CA VAL A 497 5.15 -36.95 3.33
C VAL A 497 5.95 -37.84 4.28
N PRO A 498 5.43 -39.01 4.69
CA PRO A 498 6.17 -39.96 5.50
C PRO A 498 7.51 -40.35 4.87
N TYR A 499 8.52 -40.53 5.73
CA TYR A 499 9.88 -40.85 5.27
C TYR A 499 9.91 -42.17 4.49
N GLY A 500 10.66 -42.21 3.38
CA GLY A 500 10.75 -43.38 2.50
C GLY A 500 9.51 -43.68 1.66
N GLU A 501 8.37 -43.02 1.88
CA GLU A 501 7.16 -43.24 1.08
C GLU A 501 7.35 -42.64 -0.33
N PRO A 502 7.18 -43.44 -1.41
CA PRO A 502 7.31 -42.94 -2.76
C PRO A 502 6.12 -42.04 -3.11
N TRP A 503 6.40 -40.81 -3.55
CA TRP A 503 5.40 -39.81 -3.86
C TRP A 503 5.35 -39.48 -5.35
N ASP A 504 4.15 -39.47 -5.92
CA ASP A 504 3.96 -39.18 -7.34
C ASP A 504 4.28 -37.71 -7.67
N VAL A 505 5.03 -37.53 -8.76
CA VAL A 505 5.35 -36.23 -9.35
C VAL A 505 4.60 -36.09 -10.67
N ARG A 506 3.88 -34.96 -10.83
CA ARG A 506 3.13 -34.61 -12.04
C ARG A 506 3.77 -33.42 -12.73
N LYS A 507 3.31 -33.11 -13.95
CA LYS A 507 3.77 -31.92 -14.69
C LYS A 507 3.52 -30.62 -13.92
N GLU A 508 2.47 -30.59 -13.08
CA GLU A 508 2.10 -29.45 -12.24
C GLU A 508 2.78 -29.41 -10.86
N GLY A 509 3.59 -30.42 -10.51
CA GLY A 509 4.33 -30.51 -9.25
C GLY A 509 4.04 -31.80 -8.49
N LEU A 510 4.28 -31.82 -7.17
CA LEU A 510 3.95 -32.98 -6.34
C LEU A 510 2.44 -33.25 -6.36
N ALA A 511 2.04 -34.52 -6.41
CA ALA A 511 0.62 -34.88 -6.36
C ALA A 511 -0.05 -34.28 -5.11
N TRP A 512 -1.27 -33.74 -5.30
CA TRP A 512 -2.09 -33.08 -4.27
C TRP A 512 -1.56 -31.73 -3.75
N ASP A 513 -0.49 -31.18 -4.33
CA ASP A 513 0.01 -29.86 -3.97
C ASP A 513 -0.87 -28.76 -4.58
N ARG A 514 -1.31 -27.82 -3.73
CA ARG A 514 -2.02 -26.59 -4.11
C ARG A 514 -3.23 -26.84 -5.04
N GLU A 515 -4.02 -27.88 -4.75
CA GLU A 515 -5.29 -28.14 -5.44
C GLU A 515 -6.45 -27.32 -4.83
N TRP A 516 -6.32 -26.83 -3.59
CA TRP A 516 -7.36 -26.08 -2.89
C TRP A 516 -6.93 -24.67 -2.52
N CYS A 517 -7.88 -23.75 -2.41
CA CYS A 517 -7.71 -22.44 -1.78
C CYS A 517 -8.93 -22.09 -0.91
N ILE A 518 -8.74 -21.16 0.02
CA ILE A 518 -9.83 -20.56 0.78
C ILE A 518 -10.24 -19.27 0.07
N VAL A 519 -11.53 -19.06 -0.13
CA VAL A 519 -12.10 -17.88 -0.82
C VAL A 519 -13.05 -17.14 0.10
N LYS A 520 -13.05 -15.80 0.02
CA LYS A 520 -13.98 -14.94 0.77
C LYS A 520 -15.41 -15.10 0.23
N GLN A 521 -16.37 -15.29 1.13
CA GLN A 521 -17.78 -15.31 0.76
C GLN A 521 -18.21 -13.89 0.32
N GLY A 522 -18.93 -13.80 -0.80
CA GLY A 522 -19.40 -12.54 -1.39
C GLY A 522 -18.54 -11.99 -2.53
N THR A 523 -17.20 -12.07 -2.43
CA THR A 523 -16.31 -11.58 -3.50
C THR A 523 -15.64 -12.69 -4.31
N GLY A 524 -15.58 -13.92 -3.79
CA GLY A 524 -14.85 -15.02 -4.43
C GLY A 524 -13.33 -14.88 -4.40
N ALA A 525 -12.78 -13.82 -3.81
CA ALA A 525 -11.35 -13.57 -3.77
C ALA A 525 -10.61 -14.61 -2.91
N ALA A 526 -9.52 -15.17 -3.44
CA ALA A 526 -8.68 -16.12 -2.71
C ALA A 526 -7.93 -15.43 -1.56
N LEU A 527 -8.02 -16.01 -0.36
CA LEU A 527 -7.28 -15.53 0.81
C LEU A 527 -5.79 -15.88 0.68
N SER A 528 -4.94 -15.03 1.27
CA SER A 528 -3.50 -15.24 1.32
C SER A 528 -2.97 -15.21 2.74
N GLN A 529 -1.93 -15.99 3.03
CA GLN A 529 -1.29 -16.03 4.35
C GLN A 529 -0.70 -14.66 4.74
N LYS A 530 -0.33 -13.81 3.76
CA LYS A 530 0.18 -12.45 4.01
C LYS A 530 -0.88 -11.56 4.68
N ALA A 531 -2.11 -11.62 4.17
CA ALA A 531 -3.25 -10.87 4.69
C ALA A 531 -3.83 -11.54 5.95
N TYR A 532 -3.85 -12.89 5.99
CA TYR A 532 -4.42 -13.68 7.08
C TYR A 532 -3.39 -14.69 7.62
N PRO A 533 -2.45 -14.26 8.50
CA PRO A 533 -1.39 -15.12 9.03
C PRO A 533 -1.89 -16.37 9.76
N ARG A 534 -3.09 -16.30 10.38
CA ARG A 534 -3.75 -17.44 11.03
C ARG A 534 -3.97 -18.63 10.10
N MET A 535 -3.96 -18.44 8.76
CA MET A 535 -3.97 -19.55 7.81
C MET A 535 -2.78 -20.50 8.02
N ALA A 536 -1.65 -20.02 8.55
CA ALA A 536 -0.52 -20.86 8.92
C ALA A 536 -0.89 -21.93 9.95
N LEU A 537 -1.87 -21.67 10.83
CA LEU A 537 -2.27 -22.58 11.91
C LEU A 537 -3.18 -23.73 11.43
N LEU A 538 -3.72 -23.64 10.21
CA LEU A 538 -4.52 -24.69 9.61
C LEU A 538 -3.62 -25.80 9.08
N ARG A 539 -3.77 -27.01 9.65
CA ARG A 539 -2.99 -28.20 9.33
C ARG A 539 -3.80 -29.19 8.51
N PRO A 540 -3.64 -29.21 7.17
CA PRO A 540 -4.22 -30.26 6.35
C PRO A 540 -3.48 -31.59 6.55
N HIS A 541 -4.23 -32.69 6.50
CA HIS A 541 -3.74 -34.05 6.55
C HIS A 541 -4.47 -34.90 5.51
N LEU A 542 -3.74 -35.46 4.55
CA LEU A 542 -4.30 -36.34 3.53
C LEU A 542 -4.42 -37.77 4.09
N ASP A 543 -5.63 -38.30 4.15
CA ASP A 543 -5.89 -39.69 4.52
C ASP A 543 -6.48 -40.44 3.31
N PHE A 544 -5.60 -41.11 2.57
CA PHE A 544 -5.98 -41.86 1.38
C PHE A 544 -6.77 -43.13 1.70
N LYS A 545 -6.60 -43.72 2.89
CA LYS A 545 -7.33 -44.94 3.28
C LYS A 545 -8.82 -44.66 3.42
N SER A 546 -9.17 -43.51 3.98
CA SER A 546 -10.57 -43.07 4.08
C SER A 546 -11.02 -42.13 2.96
N GLY A 547 -10.10 -41.73 2.07
CA GLY A 547 -10.42 -40.89 0.90
C GLY A 547 -10.76 -39.44 1.25
N VAL A 548 -10.23 -38.90 2.35
CA VAL A 548 -10.53 -37.55 2.85
C VAL A 548 -9.28 -36.75 3.23
N MET A 549 -9.37 -35.43 3.11
CA MET A 549 -8.46 -34.49 3.74
C MET A 549 -9.06 -34.00 5.06
N ARG A 550 -8.37 -34.21 6.18
CA ARG A 550 -8.74 -33.64 7.48
C ARG A 550 -7.97 -32.35 7.69
N VAL A 551 -8.65 -31.27 8.04
CA VAL A 551 -8.01 -29.99 8.37
C VAL A 551 -8.32 -29.67 9.83
N ARG A 552 -7.26 -29.46 10.62
CA ARG A 552 -7.37 -29.08 12.04
C ARG A 552 -6.75 -27.70 12.27
N LEU A 553 -7.27 -26.96 13.24
CA LEU A 553 -6.66 -25.71 13.71
C LEU A 553 -5.74 -26.02 14.89
N ILE A 554 -4.51 -25.48 14.91
CA ILE A 554 -3.63 -25.59 16.08
C ILE A 554 -4.30 -24.94 17.30
N GLY A 555 -4.25 -25.62 18.44
CA GLY A 555 -4.83 -25.14 19.70
C GLY A 555 -6.33 -25.37 19.83
N SER A 556 -6.99 -26.02 18.85
CA SER A 556 -8.39 -26.42 18.91
C SER A 556 -8.53 -27.93 18.67
N THR A 557 -9.60 -28.52 19.22
CA THR A 557 -10.04 -29.90 18.94
C THR A 557 -10.93 -29.97 17.69
N GLU A 558 -11.37 -28.82 17.18
CA GLU A 558 -12.18 -28.73 15.97
C GLU A 558 -11.37 -29.16 14.73
N HIS A 559 -12.04 -29.92 13.88
CA HIS A 559 -11.52 -30.33 12.59
C HIS A 559 -12.66 -30.44 11.58
N VAL A 560 -12.33 -30.28 10.31
CA VAL A 560 -13.24 -30.53 9.20
C VAL A 560 -12.71 -31.63 8.30
N THR A 561 -13.61 -32.46 7.81
CA THR A 561 -13.31 -33.54 6.86
C THR A 561 -13.81 -33.14 5.48
N ILE A 562 -12.91 -33.12 4.51
CA ILE A 562 -13.17 -32.71 3.12
C ILE A 562 -12.89 -33.92 2.22
N PRO A 563 -13.86 -34.41 1.44
CA PRO A 563 -13.61 -35.55 0.55
C PRO A 563 -12.56 -35.23 -0.53
N LEU A 564 -11.68 -36.20 -0.81
CA LEU A 564 -10.70 -36.09 -1.90
C LEU A 564 -11.33 -36.30 -3.29
N SER A 565 -12.57 -36.79 -3.33
CA SER A 565 -13.35 -37.01 -4.56
C SER A 565 -13.60 -35.72 -5.34
N LYS A 566 -13.73 -35.84 -6.66
CA LYS A 566 -14.10 -34.76 -7.58
C LYS A 566 -15.60 -34.77 -7.94
N ASP A 567 -16.41 -35.45 -7.14
CA ASP A 567 -17.86 -35.56 -7.34
C ASP A 567 -18.50 -34.17 -7.49
N PRO A 568 -19.13 -33.87 -8.64
CA PRO A 568 -19.78 -32.58 -8.91
C PRO A 568 -20.78 -32.17 -7.83
N ARG A 569 -21.44 -33.12 -7.14
CA ARG A 569 -22.45 -32.86 -6.10
C ARG A 569 -21.90 -32.14 -4.87
N GLN A 570 -20.59 -32.14 -4.67
CA GLN A 570 -19.93 -31.44 -3.56
C GLN A 570 -19.72 -29.96 -3.83
N PHE A 571 -19.94 -29.51 -5.07
CA PHE A 571 -19.68 -28.16 -5.53
C PHE A 571 -20.98 -27.43 -5.89
N THR A 572 -20.94 -26.09 -5.87
CA THR A 572 -22.07 -25.25 -6.29
C THR A 572 -22.43 -25.49 -7.75
N THR A 573 -23.73 -25.45 -8.08
CA THR A 573 -24.22 -25.62 -9.46
C THR A 573 -23.77 -24.47 -10.37
N PRO A 574 -23.64 -24.71 -11.70
CA PRO A 574 -23.12 -23.72 -12.66
C PRO A 574 -23.83 -22.36 -12.63
N ASP A 575 -25.16 -22.34 -12.47
CA ASP A 575 -25.97 -21.11 -12.51
C ASP A 575 -25.69 -20.12 -11.36
N LEU A 576 -25.25 -20.61 -10.20
CA LEU A 576 -24.79 -19.78 -9.07
C LEU A 576 -23.32 -19.39 -9.20
N SER A 577 -22.53 -20.18 -9.94
CA SER A 577 -21.10 -19.96 -10.12
C SER A 577 -20.79 -18.82 -11.10
N GLU A 578 -21.64 -18.57 -12.11
CA GLU A 578 -21.39 -17.48 -13.08
C GLU A 578 -21.43 -16.07 -12.44
N ARG A 579 -22.21 -15.88 -11.36
CA ARG A 579 -22.25 -14.60 -10.62
C ARG A 579 -21.10 -14.39 -9.63
N LEU A 580 -20.32 -15.43 -9.31
CA LEU A 580 -19.33 -15.43 -8.22
C LEU A 580 -17.90 -15.84 -8.65
N CYS A 581 -17.69 -16.31 -9.88
CA CYS A 581 -16.47 -17.03 -10.28
C CYS A 581 -15.50 -16.26 -11.18
N ASP A 582 -15.02 -15.12 -10.69
CA ASP A 582 -13.72 -14.57 -11.08
C ASP A 582 -12.83 -14.47 -9.82
N ALA A 583 -12.48 -15.62 -9.23
CA ALA A 583 -11.44 -15.60 -8.21
C ALA A 583 -10.13 -15.16 -8.87
N SER A 584 -9.29 -14.38 -8.18
CA SER A 584 -7.98 -13.97 -8.69
C SER A 584 -6.85 -14.59 -7.87
N VAL A 585 -5.89 -15.24 -8.50
CA VAL A 585 -4.66 -15.72 -7.84
C VAL A 585 -3.46 -15.12 -8.54
N CYS A 586 -2.70 -14.30 -7.81
CA CYS A 586 -1.54 -13.58 -8.35
C CYS A 586 -1.86 -12.78 -9.63
N GLY A 587 -3.03 -12.15 -9.68
CA GLY A 587 -3.53 -11.35 -10.81
C GLY A 587 -4.28 -12.14 -11.89
N ASP A 588 -4.20 -13.47 -11.90
CA ASP A 588 -4.85 -14.31 -12.91
C ASP A 588 -6.30 -14.65 -12.48
N LYS A 589 -7.30 -14.40 -13.34
CA LYS A 589 -8.68 -14.85 -13.13
C LYS A 589 -8.78 -16.37 -13.30
N ILE A 590 -9.43 -17.04 -12.36
CA ILE A 590 -9.48 -18.50 -12.24
C ILE A 590 -10.91 -18.99 -11.98
N LYS A 591 -11.32 -20.07 -12.65
CA LYS A 591 -12.58 -20.77 -12.38
C LYS A 591 -12.36 -21.89 -11.34
N ALA A 592 -12.47 -21.54 -10.06
CA ALA A 592 -12.41 -22.51 -8.96
C ALA A 592 -13.81 -23.03 -8.59
N ARG A 593 -13.93 -24.31 -8.20
CA ARG A 593 -15.19 -24.92 -7.77
C ARG A 593 -15.35 -24.78 -6.25
N MET A 594 -16.35 -24.04 -5.79
CA MET A 594 -16.61 -23.83 -4.36
C MET A 594 -17.37 -25.00 -3.75
N TYR A 595 -17.00 -25.39 -2.53
CA TYR A 595 -17.74 -26.40 -1.78
C TYR A 595 -19.06 -25.83 -1.22
N THR A 596 -20.14 -26.60 -1.32
CA THR A 596 -21.50 -26.22 -0.83
C THR A 596 -21.72 -26.47 0.65
N SER A 597 -20.85 -27.23 1.30
CA SER A 597 -21.02 -27.64 2.69
C SER A 597 -20.93 -26.44 3.65
N SER A 598 -22.01 -26.22 4.42
CA SER A 598 -22.05 -25.22 5.49
C SER A 598 -21.03 -25.52 6.61
N ALA A 599 -20.76 -26.80 6.88
CA ALA A 599 -19.76 -27.21 7.87
C ALA A 599 -18.34 -26.79 7.46
N ILE A 600 -18.00 -26.93 6.17
CA ILE A 600 -16.71 -26.46 5.62
C ILE A 600 -16.59 -24.94 5.76
N ALA A 601 -17.62 -24.21 5.36
CA ALA A 601 -17.64 -22.75 5.46
C ALA A 601 -17.54 -22.27 6.92
N TYR A 602 -18.30 -22.88 7.83
CA TYR A 602 -18.28 -22.56 9.25
C TYR A 602 -16.90 -22.76 9.86
N PHE A 603 -16.26 -23.91 9.62
CA PHE A 603 -14.93 -24.20 10.16
C PHE A 603 -13.89 -23.15 9.74
N PHE A 604 -13.80 -22.83 8.44
CA PHE A 604 -12.83 -21.84 7.97
C PHE A 604 -13.17 -20.42 8.42
N THR A 605 -14.46 -20.07 8.47
CA THR A 605 -14.92 -18.76 8.96
C THR A 605 -14.57 -18.57 10.43
N SER A 606 -14.87 -19.54 11.28
CA SER A 606 -14.52 -19.52 12.71
C SER A 606 -13.01 -19.50 12.93
N ALA A 607 -12.25 -20.26 12.14
CA ALA A 607 -10.79 -20.31 12.27
C ALA A 607 -10.09 -19.00 11.89
N LEU A 608 -10.63 -18.25 10.91
CA LEU A 608 -10.01 -17.06 10.33
C LEU A 608 -10.67 -15.73 10.73
N GLY A 609 -11.88 -15.76 11.29
CA GLY A 609 -12.64 -14.56 11.69
C GLY A 609 -13.22 -13.78 10.52
N VAL A 610 -13.26 -14.35 9.31
CA VAL A 610 -13.80 -13.72 8.10
C VAL A 610 -14.69 -14.72 7.36
N PRO A 611 -15.89 -14.31 6.89
CA PRO A 611 -16.76 -15.18 6.09
C PRO A 611 -16.03 -15.75 4.86
N CYS A 612 -15.79 -17.06 4.86
CA CYS A 612 -15.02 -17.74 3.81
C CYS A 612 -15.42 -19.22 3.66
N THR A 613 -15.05 -19.81 2.52
CA THR A 613 -15.24 -21.24 2.25
C THR A 613 -14.07 -21.80 1.45
N LEU A 614 -14.04 -23.12 1.28
CA LEU A 614 -13.04 -23.82 0.48
C LEU A 614 -13.45 -23.88 -1.00
N ALA A 615 -12.47 -23.72 -1.88
CA ALA A 615 -12.61 -23.96 -3.30
C ALA A 615 -11.51 -24.91 -3.80
N ARG A 616 -11.82 -25.69 -4.83
CA ARG A 616 -10.89 -26.63 -5.46
C ARG A 616 -10.69 -26.31 -6.93
N PHE A 617 -9.45 -26.46 -7.39
CA PHE A 617 -9.08 -26.35 -8.78
C PHE A 617 -9.20 -27.69 -9.51
N PRO A 618 -9.83 -27.75 -10.68
CA PRO A 618 -9.71 -28.90 -11.54
C PRO A 618 -8.27 -28.97 -12.10
N ALA A 619 -7.63 -30.13 -11.99
CA ALA A 619 -6.38 -30.40 -12.70
C ALA A 619 -6.59 -30.19 -14.21
N ALA A 620 -5.60 -29.61 -14.89
CA ALA A 620 -5.68 -29.28 -16.31
C ALA A 620 -5.95 -30.55 -17.15
N THR A 621 -7.17 -30.71 -17.63
CA THR A 621 -7.45 -31.61 -18.76
C THR A 621 -7.24 -30.82 -20.04
N GLN A 622 -6.78 -31.48 -21.13
CA GLN A 622 -6.50 -30.86 -22.44
C GLN A 622 -7.70 -30.07 -23.02
N SER A 623 -8.90 -30.24 -22.45
CA SER A 623 -10.15 -29.57 -22.81
C SER A 623 -10.51 -28.33 -21.97
N SER A 624 -9.64 -27.87 -21.04
CA SER A 624 -9.96 -26.80 -20.10
C SER A 624 -9.31 -25.45 -20.49
N PRO A 625 -10.08 -24.35 -20.63
CA PRO A 625 -9.60 -23.08 -21.22
C PRO A 625 -8.68 -22.23 -20.32
N SER A 626 -8.23 -22.73 -19.17
CA SER A 626 -7.42 -21.95 -18.21
C SER A 626 -6.28 -22.78 -17.60
N VAL A 627 -5.30 -23.18 -18.42
CA VAL A 627 -4.04 -23.75 -17.90
C VAL A 627 -3.12 -22.60 -17.52
N ARG A 628 -2.80 -22.47 -16.22
CA ARG A 628 -1.80 -21.51 -15.76
C ARG A 628 -0.42 -22.08 -16.02
N HIS A 629 0.52 -21.21 -16.39
CA HIS A 629 1.90 -21.58 -16.63
C HIS A 629 2.86 -20.82 -15.71
N SER A 630 4.06 -21.40 -15.51
CA SER A 630 5.16 -20.74 -14.80
C SER A 630 5.43 -19.33 -15.37
N LYS A 631 5.77 -18.37 -14.51
CA LYS A 631 5.86 -16.94 -14.90
C LYS A 631 7.00 -16.71 -15.91
N ALA A 632 6.78 -15.79 -16.85
CA ALA A 632 7.63 -15.56 -18.03
C ALA A 632 9.07 -15.06 -17.76
N HIS A 633 9.41 -14.69 -16.53
CA HIS A 633 10.72 -14.18 -16.15
C HIS A 633 11.70 -15.27 -15.67
N LEU A 634 11.25 -16.53 -15.56
CA LEU A 634 12.13 -17.68 -15.38
C LEU A 634 12.85 -17.92 -16.72
N PRO A 635 14.14 -18.33 -16.74
CA PRO A 635 14.90 -18.51 -17.97
C PRO A 635 14.13 -19.42 -18.93
N LYS A 636 13.71 -18.84 -20.06
CA LYS A 636 13.25 -19.60 -21.21
C LYS A 636 14.49 -20.11 -21.91
N ASP A 637 14.99 -21.26 -21.48
CA ASP A 637 16.03 -21.91 -22.26
C ASP A 637 15.47 -22.14 -23.68
N ARG A 638 16.28 -21.80 -24.69
CA ARG A 638 15.93 -21.65 -26.11
C ARG A 638 15.13 -22.88 -26.61
N GLY A 639 13.79 -22.79 -26.60
CA GLY A 639 12.89 -23.83 -27.14
C GLY A 639 12.02 -24.62 -26.13
N SER A 640 12.05 -24.32 -24.82
CA SER A 640 11.21 -25.07 -23.85
C SER A 640 9.73 -24.60 -23.80
N SER A 641 8.80 -25.56 -23.79
CA SER A 641 7.35 -25.34 -23.66
C SER A 641 6.93 -24.85 -22.26
N PRO A 642 5.85 -24.04 -22.14
CA PRO A 642 5.43 -23.48 -20.85
C PRO A 642 4.96 -24.56 -19.85
N ARG A 643 5.49 -24.52 -18.61
CA ARG A 643 5.23 -25.56 -17.59
C ARG A 643 3.91 -25.31 -16.86
N PRO A 644 3.00 -26.29 -16.76
CA PRO A 644 1.70 -26.08 -16.14
C PRO A 644 1.84 -25.93 -14.62
N ILE A 645 1.03 -25.07 -14.00
CA ILE A 645 0.94 -24.88 -12.55
C ILE A 645 -0.52 -24.82 -12.11
N LEU A 646 -0.80 -25.25 -10.87
CA LEU A 646 -2.12 -25.07 -10.25
C LEU A 646 -2.21 -23.72 -9.52
N LEU A 647 -2.44 -23.73 -8.20
CA LEU A 647 -2.49 -22.54 -7.35
C LEU A 647 -1.10 -22.07 -6.88
N SER A 648 -0.02 -22.64 -7.40
CA SER A 648 1.34 -22.14 -7.20
C SER A 648 1.50 -20.72 -7.76
N ASN A 649 2.46 -19.98 -7.21
CA ASN A 649 2.70 -18.58 -7.60
C ASN A 649 3.57 -18.50 -8.87
N GLU A 650 4.70 -19.20 -8.88
CA GLU A 650 5.76 -19.01 -9.88
C GLU A 650 6.22 -20.33 -10.55
N SER A 651 6.30 -21.45 -9.82
CA SER A 651 6.74 -22.76 -10.34
C SER A 651 5.95 -23.95 -9.76
N PRO A 652 6.02 -25.14 -10.39
CA PRO A 652 5.45 -26.39 -9.89
C PRO A 652 6.01 -26.83 -8.54
N ILE A 653 7.33 -26.83 -8.40
CA ILE A 653 8.06 -27.30 -7.21
C ILE A 653 9.04 -26.20 -6.79
N LEU A 654 9.21 -26.07 -5.49
CA LEU A 654 10.25 -25.25 -4.88
C LEU A 654 11.21 -26.15 -4.12
N THR A 655 12.50 -26.02 -4.40
CA THR A 655 13.57 -26.77 -3.74
C THR A 655 14.44 -25.81 -2.92
N ILE A 656 14.84 -26.23 -1.72
CA ILE A 656 15.80 -25.50 -0.88
C ILE A 656 16.89 -26.44 -0.37
N SER A 657 18.09 -25.90 -0.15
CA SER A 657 19.19 -26.61 0.49
C SER A 657 19.19 -26.40 2.00
N ARG A 658 19.42 -27.49 2.75
CA ARG A 658 19.62 -27.46 4.21
C ARG A 658 20.87 -26.65 4.58
N SER A 659 21.96 -26.79 3.83
CA SER A 659 23.22 -26.07 4.03
C SER A 659 23.02 -24.55 3.88
N SER A 660 22.24 -24.12 2.88
CA SER A 660 21.87 -22.71 2.69
C SER A 660 21.03 -22.15 3.84
N LEU A 661 20.12 -22.97 4.38
CA LEU A 661 19.34 -22.59 5.56
C LEU A 661 20.21 -22.50 6.82
N ASN A 662 21.15 -23.41 7.01
CA ASN A 662 22.09 -23.39 8.14
C ASN A 662 22.91 -22.10 8.12
N ARG A 663 23.51 -21.75 6.98
CA ARG A 663 24.29 -20.51 6.81
C ARG A 663 23.44 -19.24 7.01
N LEU A 664 22.20 -19.25 6.53
CA LEU A 664 21.26 -18.17 6.80
C LEU A 664 21.00 -18.03 8.32
N ASN A 665 20.76 -19.14 9.01
CA ASN A 665 20.50 -19.16 10.44
C ASN A 665 21.71 -18.78 11.29
N GLU A 666 22.93 -19.12 10.88
CA GLU A 666 24.17 -18.64 11.49
C GLU A 666 24.23 -17.11 11.42
N THR A 667 23.94 -16.53 10.25
CA THR A 667 23.93 -15.08 10.04
C THR A 667 22.85 -14.39 10.88
N ILE A 668 21.66 -14.99 10.98
CA ILE A 668 20.56 -14.48 11.82
C ILE A 668 20.96 -14.50 13.29
N LYS A 669 21.50 -15.62 13.79
CA LYS A 669 21.92 -15.79 15.19
C LYS A 669 23.06 -14.84 15.57
N ALA A 670 24.03 -14.64 14.66
CA ALA A 670 25.13 -13.68 14.87
C ALA A 670 24.63 -12.24 15.10
N LYS A 671 23.43 -11.91 14.61
CA LYS A 671 22.77 -10.60 14.79
C LYS A 671 21.71 -10.62 15.90
N GLY A 672 21.64 -11.66 16.72
CA GLY A 672 20.68 -11.80 17.82
C GLY A 672 19.25 -12.17 17.40
N GLY A 673 19.03 -12.58 16.14
CA GLY A 673 17.72 -12.94 15.63
C GLY A 673 17.31 -14.40 15.93
N LYS A 674 16.00 -14.69 15.84
CA LYS A 674 15.44 -16.05 15.95
C LYS A 674 15.69 -16.83 14.66
N ALA A 675 16.33 -17.99 14.77
CA ALA A 675 16.58 -18.88 13.62
C ALA A 675 15.27 -19.26 12.90
N ALA A 676 15.29 -19.17 11.57
CA ALA A 676 14.17 -19.52 10.71
C ALA A 676 14.09 -21.05 10.50
N HIS A 677 12.86 -21.56 10.54
CA HIS A 677 12.58 -22.96 10.20
C HIS A 677 12.32 -23.10 8.70
N HIS A 678 12.77 -24.17 8.07
CA HIS A 678 12.61 -24.40 6.61
C HIS A 678 11.16 -24.23 6.11
N ALA A 679 10.18 -24.57 6.96
CA ALA A 679 8.75 -24.47 6.68
C ALA A 679 8.29 -23.05 6.29
N VAL A 680 8.98 -21.99 6.72
CA VAL A 680 8.61 -20.61 6.36
C VAL A 680 8.82 -20.32 4.87
N PHE A 681 9.77 -21.02 4.22
CA PHE A 681 10.02 -20.90 2.79
C PHE A 681 9.02 -21.68 1.93
N ARG A 682 8.23 -22.55 2.57
CA ARG A 682 7.22 -23.38 1.92
C ARG A 682 7.76 -24.22 0.75
N ALA A 683 8.97 -24.76 0.92
CA ALA A 683 9.60 -25.63 -0.06
C ALA A 683 8.92 -26.99 -0.11
N ASN A 684 8.83 -27.54 -1.31
CA ASN A 684 8.28 -28.87 -1.54
C ASN A 684 9.33 -29.95 -1.36
N ILE A 685 10.57 -29.69 -1.78
CA ILE A 685 11.71 -30.58 -1.65
C ILE A 685 12.79 -29.90 -0.82
N ILE A 686 13.31 -30.59 0.18
CA ILE A 686 14.47 -30.14 0.95
C ILE A 686 15.60 -31.13 0.71
N ILE A 687 16.72 -30.62 0.26
CA ILE A 687 17.92 -31.40 -0.03
C ILE A 687 18.93 -31.14 1.08
N ALA A 688 19.59 -32.19 1.56
CA ALA A 688 20.67 -32.11 2.52
C ALA A 688 21.92 -32.82 1.98
N GLU A 689 23.08 -32.42 2.49
CA GLU A 689 24.34 -33.12 2.24
C GLU A 689 24.47 -34.33 3.15
N ASP A 690 25.13 -35.39 2.66
CA ASP A 690 25.35 -36.64 3.39
C ASP A 690 25.91 -36.36 4.80
N PRO A 691 25.27 -36.86 5.88
CA PRO A 691 25.73 -36.69 7.25
C PRO A 691 27.13 -37.26 7.52
N LEU A 692 27.62 -38.17 6.66
CA LEU A 692 28.95 -38.77 6.73
C LEU A 692 30.04 -37.86 6.12
N SER A 693 29.66 -36.73 5.52
CA SER A 693 30.61 -35.72 5.03
C SER A 693 31.37 -35.09 6.20
N PRO A 694 32.68 -34.82 6.08
CA PRO A 694 33.45 -34.18 7.14
C PRO A 694 32.84 -32.83 7.58
N PRO A 695 32.79 -32.52 8.89
CA PRO A 695 32.31 -31.23 9.38
C PRO A 695 33.06 -30.06 8.74
N GLY A 696 32.33 -29.01 8.35
CA GLY A 696 32.90 -27.83 7.69
C GLY A 696 32.99 -27.90 6.16
N GLN A 697 32.52 -28.99 5.55
CA GLN A 697 32.42 -29.11 4.09
C GLN A 697 31.05 -28.76 3.50
N GLU A 698 30.09 -28.27 4.30
CA GLU A 698 28.80 -27.79 3.76
C GLU A 698 29.04 -26.79 2.62
N ARG A 699 28.24 -26.90 1.54
CA ARG A 699 28.22 -25.97 0.41
C ARG A 699 26.92 -25.16 0.41
N PRO A 700 26.77 -24.16 1.30
CA PRO A 700 25.68 -23.21 1.19
C PRO A 700 25.64 -22.57 -0.19
N TRP A 701 24.44 -22.37 -0.71
CA TRP A 701 24.14 -21.71 -1.98
C TRP A 701 24.53 -22.48 -3.24
N ALA A 702 24.99 -23.73 -3.11
CA ALA A 702 25.31 -24.57 -4.26
C ALA A 702 24.12 -24.70 -5.24
N GLU A 703 22.88 -24.61 -4.74
CA GLU A 703 21.69 -24.67 -5.58
C GLU A 703 21.56 -23.53 -6.59
N ASP A 704 22.26 -22.40 -6.40
CA ASP A 704 22.19 -21.27 -7.34
C ASP A 704 22.85 -21.58 -8.69
N ASP A 705 23.79 -22.53 -8.72
CA ASP A 705 24.60 -22.86 -9.90
C ASP A 705 24.10 -24.10 -10.65
N TRP A 706 23.11 -24.82 -10.11
CA TRP A 706 22.60 -26.06 -10.69
C TRP A 706 21.66 -25.81 -11.86
N ASP A 707 21.87 -26.51 -12.97
CA ASP A 707 20.94 -26.50 -14.12
C ASP A 707 19.84 -27.57 -14.01
N GLY A 708 20.14 -28.66 -13.29
CA GLY A 708 19.21 -29.76 -13.11
C GLY A 708 19.61 -30.69 -11.98
N MET A 709 18.68 -31.57 -11.60
CA MET A 709 18.93 -32.64 -10.64
C MET A 709 18.18 -33.92 -10.96
N THR A 710 18.77 -35.05 -10.61
CA THR A 710 18.17 -36.39 -10.67
C THR A 710 17.96 -36.85 -9.25
N ILE A 711 16.75 -37.30 -8.95
CA ILE A 711 16.39 -37.90 -7.66
C ILE A 711 16.03 -39.35 -7.89
N GLY A 712 16.69 -40.26 -7.17
CA GLY A 712 16.48 -41.71 -7.29
C GLY A 712 17.79 -42.46 -7.47
N ASP A 713 17.70 -43.79 -7.45
CA ASP A 713 18.82 -44.72 -7.64
C ASP A 713 18.65 -45.52 -8.93
N ASP A 714 19.51 -46.53 -9.14
CA ASP A 714 19.52 -47.42 -10.31
C ASP A 714 18.17 -48.13 -10.57
N THR A 715 17.24 -48.16 -9.60
CA THR A 715 15.92 -48.78 -9.73
C THR A 715 14.84 -47.84 -10.27
N GLY A 716 15.09 -46.52 -10.26
CA GLY A 716 14.16 -45.53 -10.79
C GLY A 716 14.60 -44.08 -10.55
N GLU A 717 14.99 -43.40 -11.62
CA GLU A 717 15.39 -41.99 -11.60
C GLU A 717 14.27 -41.06 -12.08
N THR A 718 14.10 -39.92 -11.38
CA THR A 718 13.26 -38.79 -11.83
C THR A 718 14.13 -37.55 -12.04
N GLN A 719 14.09 -36.98 -13.25
CA GLN A 719 14.90 -35.82 -13.62
C GLN A 719 14.11 -34.51 -13.53
N PHE A 720 14.77 -33.47 -13.00
CA PHE A 720 14.21 -32.14 -12.83
C PHE A 720 15.11 -31.07 -13.48
N ASP A 721 14.47 -30.10 -14.13
CA ASP A 721 15.09 -28.86 -14.58
C ASP A 721 14.98 -27.80 -13.47
N LEU A 722 16.06 -27.06 -13.24
CA LEU A 722 16.05 -25.89 -12.37
C LEU A 722 15.77 -24.63 -13.21
N LEU A 723 14.72 -23.91 -12.82
CA LEU A 723 14.19 -22.75 -13.54
C LEU A 723 14.73 -21.42 -12.97
N GLY A 724 15.78 -21.46 -12.15
CA GLY A 724 16.38 -20.29 -11.51
C GLY A 724 15.88 -19.99 -10.08
N GLY A 725 16.49 -18.99 -9.46
CA GLY A 725 16.28 -18.65 -8.06
C GLY A 725 14.86 -18.18 -7.73
N CYS A 726 14.40 -18.49 -6.52
CA CYS A 726 13.07 -18.13 -6.03
C CYS A 726 13.04 -16.80 -5.29
N ARG A 727 12.16 -15.90 -5.77
CA ARG A 727 11.92 -14.60 -5.16
C ARG A 727 11.12 -14.76 -3.88
N ARG A 728 11.62 -14.19 -2.79
CA ARG A 728 10.94 -14.22 -1.50
C ARG A 728 10.21 -12.92 -1.25
N CYS A 729 9.12 -13.04 -0.50
CA CYS A 729 8.31 -11.92 -0.03
C CYS A 729 8.10 -12.06 1.48
N GLN A 730 7.49 -11.06 2.12
CA GLN A 730 7.22 -11.00 3.56
C GLN A 730 6.48 -12.22 4.12
N MET A 731 5.85 -13.04 3.28
CA MET A 731 5.22 -14.30 3.72
C MET A 731 6.19 -15.21 4.49
N VAL A 732 7.49 -15.21 4.17
CA VAL A 732 8.49 -16.01 4.91
C VAL A 732 8.70 -15.55 6.35
N CYS A 733 8.19 -14.38 6.73
CA CYS A 733 8.27 -13.87 8.10
C CYS A 733 7.12 -14.34 9.00
N VAL A 734 6.15 -15.11 8.47
CA VAL A 734 5.08 -15.68 9.28
C VAL A 734 5.57 -16.96 9.94
N ASP A 735 5.61 -16.98 11.27
CA ASP A 735 5.95 -18.17 12.04
C ASP A 735 4.88 -19.25 11.79
N GLN A 736 5.29 -20.37 11.21
CA GLN A 736 4.33 -21.41 10.82
C GLN A 736 3.73 -22.15 12.03
N LYS A 737 4.21 -21.95 13.26
CA LYS A 737 3.66 -22.54 14.50
C LYS A 737 2.75 -21.57 15.25
N SER A 738 3.12 -20.31 15.40
CA SER A 738 2.30 -19.31 16.13
C SER A 738 1.39 -18.48 15.23
N GLY A 739 1.71 -18.34 13.94
CA GLY A 739 1.01 -17.44 13.02
C GLY A 739 1.40 -15.96 13.23
N GLU A 740 2.35 -15.67 14.11
CA GLU A 740 2.85 -14.32 14.36
C GLU A 740 3.77 -13.86 13.22
N LYS A 741 3.79 -12.55 12.97
CA LYS A 741 4.67 -11.93 11.99
C LYS A 741 5.95 -11.48 12.67
N ASN A 742 7.08 -11.90 12.13
CA ASN A 742 8.42 -11.51 12.57
C ASN A 742 9.11 -10.67 11.49
N GLN A 743 10.39 -10.33 11.68
CA GLN A 743 11.21 -9.68 10.65
C GLN A 743 12.14 -10.66 9.92
N GLU A 744 12.60 -11.70 10.61
CA GLU A 744 13.46 -12.75 10.05
C GLU A 744 12.63 -13.88 9.42
N PRO A 745 13.15 -14.58 8.39
CA PRO A 745 14.50 -14.46 7.81
C PRO A 745 14.66 -13.38 6.74
N PHE A 746 13.58 -12.63 6.42
CA PHE A 746 13.60 -11.73 5.26
C PHE A 746 14.59 -10.57 5.41
N VAL A 747 14.73 -9.99 6.61
CA VAL A 747 15.71 -8.91 6.84
C VAL A 747 17.13 -9.36 6.54
N THR A 748 17.51 -10.55 7.01
CA THR A 748 18.85 -11.08 6.71
C THR A 748 19.02 -11.37 5.22
N LEU A 749 18.03 -12.00 4.57
CA LEU A 749 18.06 -12.26 3.13
C LEU A 749 18.12 -10.97 2.31
N ALA A 750 17.40 -9.92 2.70
CA ALA A 750 17.45 -8.63 2.01
C ALA A 750 18.84 -7.99 2.07
N LYS A 751 19.63 -8.29 3.10
CA LYS A 751 20.99 -7.78 3.26
C LYS A 751 22.05 -8.64 2.57
N THR A 752 21.86 -9.96 2.51
CA THR A 752 22.90 -10.90 2.03
C THR A 752 22.60 -11.54 0.68
N ARG A 753 21.33 -11.54 0.26
CA ARG A 753 20.81 -12.30 -0.88
C ARG A 753 19.90 -11.43 -1.75
N ARG A 754 20.23 -10.14 -1.89
CA ARG A 754 19.52 -9.20 -2.77
C ARG A 754 20.29 -9.03 -4.09
N PHE A 755 19.69 -9.45 -5.19
CA PHE A 755 20.25 -9.32 -6.53
C PHE A 755 19.26 -8.62 -7.45
N GLY A 756 19.67 -7.51 -8.08
CA GLY A 756 18.81 -6.73 -8.99
C GLY A 756 17.46 -6.35 -8.35
N GLY A 757 17.47 -5.88 -7.10
CA GLY A 757 16.26 -5.50 -6.34
C GLY A 757 15.39 -6.66 -5.86
N LYS A 758 15.84 -7.91 -5.98
CA LYS A 758 15.06 -9.10 -5.61
C LYS A 758 15.75 -9.88 -4.51
N VAL A 759 15.00 -10.21 -3.47
CA VAL A 759 15.46 -11.05 -2.36
C VAL A 759 15.27 -12.52 -2.74
N MET A 760 16.36 -13.28 -2.79
CA MET A 760 16.38 -14.63 -3.36
C MET A 760 16.70 -15.70 -2.31
N PHE A 761 15.97 -16.82 -2.32
CA PHE A 761 16.31 -17.99 -1.51
C PHE A 761 15.69 -19.27 -2.09
N GLY A 762 16.48 -20.32 -2.31
CA GLY A 762 16.03 -21.56 -2.96
C GLY A 762 15.80 -21.40 -4.46
N VAL A 763 15.45 -22.50 -5.11
CA VAL A 763 15.34 -22.60 -6.57
C VAL A 763 14.00 -23.17 -7.02
N HIS A 764 13.49 -22.63 -8.11
CA HIS A 764 12.31 -23.14 -8.79
C HIS A 764 12.68 -24.40 -9.57
N THR A 765 11.87 -25.44 -9.41
CA THR A 765 12.13 -26.77 -9.98
C THR A 765 10.90 -27.23 -10.75
N ALA A 766 11.11 -27.92 -11.87
CA ALA A 766 10.06 -28.62 -12.60
C ALA A 766 10.57 -29.95 -13.17
N LEU A 767 9.66 -30.88 -13.44
CA LEU A 767 9.99 -32.14 -14.12
C LEU A 767 10.61 -31.86 -15.51
N LYS A 768 11.65 -32.59 -15.91
CA LYS A 768 12.41 -32.33 -17.14
C LYS A 768 11.54 -32.36 -18.41
N SER A 769 11.80 -31.43 -19.35
CA SER A 769 11.09 -31.39 -20.65
C SER A 769 11.54 -32.54 -21.56
N GLY A 770 10.60 -33.27 -22.16
CA GLY A 770 10.89 -34.31 -23.17
C GLY A 770 10.72 -35.76 -22.71
N ASP A 771 10.39 -35.98 -21.44
CA ASP A 771 10.20 -37.31 -20.84
C ASP A 771 8.83 -37.95 -21.16
N ASP A 772 8.24 -37.65 -22.33
CA ASP A 772 6.92 -38.17 -22.78
C ASP A 772 6.99 -39.64 -23.26
N LEU A 773 7.72 -40.50 -22.53
CA LEU A 773 7.62 -41.94 -22.70
C LEU A 773 6.29 -42.39 -22.06
N GLN A 774 5.33 -42.77 -22.91
CA GLN A 774 3.99 -43.23 -22.52
C GLN A 774 4.06 -44.28 -21.38
N GLY A 775 3.59 -43.91 -20.19
CA GLY A 775 3.25 -44.86 -19.12
C GLY A 775 4.18 -44.93 -17.90
N ARG A 776 5.27 -44.16 -17.80
CA ARG A 776 6.13 -44.16 -16.60
C ARG A 776 5.55 -43.23 -15.52
N ALA A 777 5.36 -43.74 -14.30
CA ALA A 777 5.02 -42.93 -13.13
C ALA A 777 6.31 -42.37 -12.51
N TRP A 778 6.47 -41.05 -12.47
CA TRP A 778 7.59 -40.39 -11.78
C TRP A 778 7.34 -40.36 -10.28
N ARG A 779 8.26 -40.93 -9.51
CA ARG A 779 8.15 -41.01 -8.06
C ARG A 779 9.48 -40.63 -7.41
N ILE A 780 9.39 -39.92 -6.29
CA ILE A 780 10.53 -39.58 -5.44
C ILE A 780 10.19 -39.88 -3.99
N SER A 781 11.17 -40.23 -3.16
CA SER A 781 10.98 -40.45 -1.73
C SER A 781 12.01 -39.66 -0.91
N SER A 782 11.69 -39.43 0.37
CA SER A 782 12.69 -38.91 1.30
C SER A 782 13.73 -40.00 1.58
N GLY A 783 15.01 -39.65 1.55
CA GLY A 783 16.15 -40.56 1.62
C GLY A 783 16.74 -40.92 0.26
N SER A 784 16.06 -40.62 -0.86
CA SER A 784 16.63 -40.87 -2.19
C SER A 784 17.89 -40.04 -2.42
N PRO A 785 18.93 -40.62 -3.05
CA PRO A 785 20.10 -39.87 -3.44
C PRO A 785 19.75 -38.84 -4.52
N VAL A 786 20.51 -37.75 -4.53
CA VAL A 786 20.36 -36.63 -5.46
C VAL A 786 21.70 -36.37 -6.14
N THR A 787 21.67 -36.41 -7.47
CA THR A 787 22.81 -36.03 -8.33
C THR A 787 22.45 -34.75 -9.05
N THR A 788 23.31 -33.73 -8.96
CA THR A 788 23.12 -32.43 -9.62
C THR A 788 24.13 -32.25 -10.74
N TRP A 789 23.79 -31.46 -11.76
CA TRP A 789 24.71 -31.13 -12.85
C TRP A 789 24.54 -29.69 -13.29
N ASN A 790 25.61 -29.20 -13.92
CA ASN A 790 25.65 -27.92 -14.62
C ASN A 790 25.96 -28.28 -16.08
N ARG A 791 25.23 -27.74 -17.05
CA ARG A 791 25.62 -27.82 -18.45
C ARG A 791 26.88 -26.98 -18.60
N VAL A 792 28.01 -27.64 -18.84
CA VAL A 792 29.21 -26.94 -19.31
C VAL A 792 28.81 -26.25 -20.60
N ALA A 793 28.93 -24.93 -20.68
CA ALA A 793 28.81 -24.23 -21.94
C ALA A 793 29.87 -24.83 -22.88
N GLU A 794 29.45 -25.49 -23.96
CA GLU A 794 30.34 -25.74 -25.08
C GLU A 794 30.86 -24.36 -25.50
N ALA A 795 32.17 -24.17 -25.31
CA ALA A 795 32.84 -22.95 -25.74
C ALA A 795 32.87 -22.98 -27.27
N ASP A 796 31.93 -22.28 -27.89
CA ASP A 796 32.00 -21.86 -29.28
C ASP A 796 32.69 -20.49 -29.40
#